data_AF-A0AAD4QIQ0-F1
#
_entry.id   AF-A0AAD4QIQ0-F1
#
_cell.length_a   1.000
_cell.length_b   1.000
_cell.length_c   1.000
_cell.angle_alpha   90.00
_cell.angle_beta   90.00
_cell.angle_gamma   90.00
#
_symmetry.space_group_name_H-M   'P 1'
#
loop_
_entity.id
_entity.type
_entity.pdbx_description
1 polymer ?
#
loop_
_entity_poly.entity_id
_entity_poly.type
_entity_poly.pdbx_seq_one_letter_code
_entity_poly.pdbx_strand_id
1 'polypeptide(L)'
;MHPPIDPASNRDEISTAIKAIVFPSTAVQELSPTKELSQYWKNNPDRGQLHLIVQVPLVERPEKRRKLDDNQEYKIKEVLEAAQYLYKTIWKTPFDQIVEPFHAPELEKSFNYLSTESLSNLGLSTLGYGERVLLIRKEYDIAFDMIEEASLKRREISSGGIIVSGHPGIGKTCFLFYLLLRSLCSGRPTALQVRSTYYLLFEDTGVKLYNHKSGSPPDGTWALVDSNEEVTIPCKTFLRSCQTGTTYVVQTTSPKVDRWKSWRKHRNADLYFMDYFSWDEIHALGFVQFFGLQGVFSFQLRIARSTMLNLSVEDLKNHYEKWGPSARTLINVTRNSRYLVTHESLLQGIVSEFVKDFDGHTKDLDAMRVCHRLVTIRPKFLDPEKRGASIGEIPTEYLNNLVLDAIGGRTAEKQLEFFNLINNHASFKGSAGFMFEMFVFAWLSSQEHPNGEGLDCTPVDSDSPSLTIPVCGGWSPFTSNPEDLGDHETPFCLKPDAKTFPTIDVIICTNDHLITVQATISGTHSANPEGFNLLFNGLPAKFRNNRTWCHVFVTDKEESAQMLQHHWARKPITLSDEDGEKNIVIRVYSCVLNPVRSHEAQDDEQGLWRKLKQMRRELMRRELIPMGPTGTFQRWTKIELTFMEMSFLYLP
;
A
#
# COMPACT_ATOMS: atom_id res chain seq x y z
N MET A 1 -33.71 12.50 12.89
CA MET A 1 -34.16 11.12 13.15
C MET A 1 -34.91 10.67 11.91
N HIS A 2 -34.32 9.81 11.09
CA HIS A 2 -35.05 9.16 10.00
C HIS A 2 -35.93 8.05 10.60
N PRO A 3 -37.15 7.80 10.07
CA PRO A 3 -37.97 6.69 10.53
C PRO A 3 -37.26 5.36 10.24
N PRO A 4 -37.48 4.31 11.07
CA PRO A 4 -36.91 3.00 10.82
C PRO A 4 -37.41 2.48 9.48
N ILE A 5 -36.47 2.03 8.63
CA ILE A 5 -36.75 1.41 7.34
C ILE A 5 -37.52 0.11 7.60
N ASP A 6 -38.68 -0.03 6.97
CA ASP A 6 -39.52 -1.23 7.08
C ASP A 6 -38.81 -2.42 6.39
N PRO A 7 -38.52 -3.52 7.09
CA PRO A 7 -37.92 -4.72 6.50
C PRO A 7 -38.71 -5.28 5.30
N ALA A 8 -40.02 -5.01 5.22
CA ALA A 8 -40.84 -5.41 4.08
C ALA A 8 -40.43 -4.66 2.79
N SER A 9 -40.07 -3.37 2.87
CA SER A 9 -39.70 -2.59 1.68
C SER A 9 -38.39 -3.07 1.07
N ASN A 10 -37.46 -3.55 1.90
CA ASN A 10 -36.16 -4.05 1.45
C ASN A 10 -36.30 -5.41 0.71
N ARG A 11 -37.30 -6.22 1.07
CA ARG A 11 -37.60 -7.48 0.38
C ARG A 11 -38.16 -7.24 -1.02
N ASP A 12 -39.08 -6.29 -1.15
CA ASP A 12 -39.69 -5.93 -2.44
C ASP A 12 -38.68 -5.27 -3.38
N GLU A 13 -37.78 -4.43 -2.86
CA GLU A 13 -36.68 -3.83 -3.64
C GLU A 13 -35.71 -4.89 -4.17
N ILE A 14 -35.30 -5.85 -3.35
CA ILE A 14 -34.42 -6.95 -3.76
C ILE A 14 -35.11 -7.85 -4.80
N SER A 15 -36.39 -8.20 -4.60
CA SER A 15 -37.17 -9.00 -5.57
C SER A 15 -37.30 -8.27 -6.91
N THR A 16 -37.51 -6.95 -6.88
CA THR A 16 -37.60 -6.10 -8.07
C THR A 16 -36.27 -5.99 -8.80
N ALA A 17 -35.16 -5.81 -8.08
CA ALA A 17 -33.82 -5.75 -8.66
C ALA A 17 -33.42 -7.09 -9.32
N ILE A 18 -33.73 -8.23 -8.68
CA ILE A 18 -33.47 -9.56 -9.25
C ILE A 18 -34.28 -9.78 -10.53
N LYS A 19 -35.56 -9.42 -10.54
CA LYS A 19 -36.43 -9.49 -11.73
C LYS A 19 -35.95 -8.60 -12.87
N ALA A 20 -35.28 -7.48 -12.57
CA ALA A 20 -34.71 -6.60 -13.59
C ALA A 20 -33.40 -7.12 -14.20
N ILE A 21 -32.65 -7.96 -13.48
CA ILE A 21 -31.35 -8.51 -13.92
C ILE A 21 -31.52 -9.79 -14.74
N VAL A 22 -32.53 -10.61 -14.44
CA VAL A 22 -32.79 -11.88 -15.15
C VAL A 22 -33.67 -11.60 -16.37
N PHE A 23 -33.20 -11.97 -17.58
CA PHE A 23 -33.78 -11.65 -18.89
C PHE A 23 -35.34 -11.59 -18.91
N PRO A 24 -35.95 -10.56 -19.53
CA PRO A 24 -37.39 -10.28 -19.46
C PRO A 24 -38.32 -11.34 -20.07
N SER A 25 -37.78 -12.40 -20.68
CA SER A 25 -38.53 -13.50 -21.30
C SER A 25 -38.57 -14.79 -20.46
N THR A 26 -37.97 -14.82 -19.27
CA THR A 26 -37.92 -16.01 -18.41
C THR A 26 -38.88 -15.90 -17.23
N ALA A 27 -39.71 -16.92 -17.01
CA ALA A 27 -40.63 -16.97 -15.86
C ALA A 27 -39.85 -17.14 -14.55
N VAL A 28 -39.78 -16.09 -13.74
CA VAL A 28 -39.18 -16.13 -12.39
C VAL A 28 -40.26 -16.46 -11.37
N GLN A 29 -40.11 -17.57 -10.64
CA GLN A 29 -40.98 -17.96 -9.53
C GLN A 29 -40.26 -17.76 -8.20
N GLU A 30 -40.81 -16.91 -7.33
CA GLU A 30 -40.32 -16.77 -5.94
C GLU A 30 -40.87 -17.93 -5.10
N LEU A 31 -40.01 -18.64 -4.37
CA LEU A 31 -40.38 -19.72 -3.45
C LEU A 31 -39.91 -19.36 -2.04
N SER A 32 -40.83 -19.30 -1.08
CA SER A 32 -40.55 -18.94 0.32
C SER A 32 -41.71 -19.44 1.18
N PRO A 33 -41.52 -20.35 2.16
CA PRO A 33 -40.29 -20.63 2.94
C PRO A 33 -39.59 -21.95 2.59
N THR A 34 -38.53 -22.30 3.32
CA THR A 34 -37.60 -23.45 3.09
C THR A 34 -38.29 -24.80 2.84
N LYS A 35 -39.51 -25.00 3.39
CA LYS A 35 -40.31 -26.21 3.16
C LYS A 35 -40.83 -26.32 1.73
N GLU A 36 -41.19 -25.20 1.10
CA GLU A 36 -41.68 -25.16 -0.29
C GLU A 36 -40.56 -25.42 -1.28
N LEU A 37 -39.35 -24.90 -1.01
CA LEU A 37 -38.13 -25.19 -1.77
C LEU A 37 -37.80 -26.69 -1.78
N SER A 38 -37.86 -27.31 -0.60
CA SER A 38 -37.57 -28.73 -0.44
C SER A 38 -38.62 -29.61 -1.16
N GLN A 39 -39.89 -29.22 -1.11
CA GLN A 39 -40.98 -29.90 -1.83
C GLN A 39 -40.87 -29.71 -3.35
N TYR A 40 -40.53 -28.51 -3.81
CA TYR A 40 -40.35 -28.19 -5.22
C TYR A 40 -39.24 -29.03 -5.87
N TRP A 41 -38.10 -29.20 -5.17
CA TRP A 41 -36.99 -30.04 -5.64
C TRP A 41 -37.35 -31.52 -5.71
N LYS A 42 -38.09 -32.04 -4.72
CA LYS A 42 -38.59 -33.42 -4.77
C LYS A 42 -39.47 -33.67 -5.99
N ASN A 43 -40.21 -32.66 -6.43
CA ASN A 43 -41.16 -32.77 -7.53
C ASN A 43 -40.57 -32.47 -8.91
N ASN A 44 -39.35 -31.90 -9.00
CA ASN A 44 -38.76 -31.46 -10.27
C ASN A 44 -37.24 -31.74 -10.35
N PRO A 45 -36.80 -33.01 -10.34
CA PRO A 45 -35.37 -33.35 -10.27
C PRO A 45 -34.56 -33.07 -11.56
N ASP A 46 -35.19 -33.08 -12.74
CA ASP A 46 -34.49 -33.18 -14.04
C ASP A 46 -34.76 -32.04 -15.03
N ARG A 47 -34.64 -30.77 -14.61
CA ARG A 47 -34.67 -29.66 -15.59
C ARG A 47 -33.42 -28.81 -15.47
N GLY A 48 -32.79 -28.54 -16.63
CA GLY A 48 -31.64 -27.64 -16.78
C GLY A 48 -31.99 -26.18 -16.47
N GLN A 49 -32.41 -25.90 -15.25
CA GLN A 49 -32.72 -24.58 -14.72
C GLN A 49 -31.56 -24.06 -13.89
N LEU A 50 -31.31 -22.75 -13.97
CA LEU A 50 -30.36 -22.06 -13.11
C LEU A 50 -31.09 -21.55 -11.86
N HIS A 51 -30.66 -21.99 -10.69
CA HIS A 51 -31.25 -21.60 -9.41
C HIS A 51 -30.35 -20.59 -8.66
N LEU A 52 -30.91 -19.45 -8.27
CA LEU A 52 -30.24 -18.44 -7.44
C LEU A 52 -30.85 -18.46 -6.03
N ILE A 53 -30.04 -18.80 -5.02
CA ILE A 53 -30.43 -18.76 -3.61
C ILE A 53 -29.91 -17.46 -3.01
N VAL A 54 -30.82 -16.56 -2.63
CA VAL A 54 -30.47 -15.30 -1.98
C VAL A 54 -30.80 -15.39 -0.50
N GLN A 55 -29.78 -15.50 0.35
CA GLN A 55 -29.95 -15.47 1.79
C GLN A 55 -29.97 -14.01 2.27
N VAL A 56 -31.15 -13.52 2.66
CA VAL A 56 -31.30 -12.19 3.24
C VAL A 56 -30.78 -12.23 4.69
N PRO A 57 -29.83 -11.36 5.09
CA PRO A 57 -29.37 -11.28 6.47
C PRO A 57 -30.53 -10.97 7.41
N LEU A 58 -30.66 -11.72 8.50
CA LEU A 58 -31.65 -11.44 9.54
C LEU A 58 -31.32 -10.09 10.18
N VAL A 59 -32.21 -9.10 10.00
CA VAL A 59 -32.17 -7.87 10.78
C VAL A 59 -32.58 -8.24 12.21
N GLU A 60 -31.61 -8.29 13.12
CA GLU A 60 -31.85 -8.60 14.53
C GLU A 60 -32.81 -7.55 15.13
N ARG A 61 -34.00 -7.99 15.56
CA ARG A 61 -34.88 -7.15 16.38
C ARG A 61 -34.20 -6.91 17.73
N PRO A 62 -34.31 -5.72 18.34
CA PRO A 62 -33.77 -5.47 19.66
C PRO A 62 -34.54 -6.31 20.69
N GLU A 63 -33.97 -7.45 21.08
CA GLU A 63 -34.55 -8.33 22.09
C GLU A 63 -34.38 -7.72 23.49
N LYS A 64 -35.45 -7.83 24.28
CA LYS A 64 -35.45 -7.55 25.73
C LYS A 64 -34.32 -8.34 26.39
N ARG A 65 -33.48 -7.66 27.20
CA ARG A 65 -32.35 -8.19 28.00
C ARG A 65 -32.46 -9.70 28.27
N ARG A 66 -31.91 -10.52 27.36
CA ARG A 66 -31.60 -11.91 27.63
C ARG A 66 -30.50 -11.93 28.70
N LYS A 67 -30.56 -12.90 29.63
CA LYS A 67 -29.43 -13.24 30.49
C LYS A 67 -28.20 -13.39 29.59
N LEU A 68 -27.01 -12.99 30.07
CA LEU A 68 -25.76 -13.27 29.34
C LEU A 68 -25.83 -14.73 28.88
N ASP A 69 -25.73 -14.94 27.58
CA ASP A 69 -25.69 -16.28 27.00
C ASP A 69 -24.59 -17.06 27.73
N ASP A 70 -24.87 -18.29 28.19
CA ASP A 70 -23.91 -19.13 28.93
C ASP A 70 -22.57 -19.25 28.17
N ASN A 71 -22.62 -19.12 26.84
CA ASN A 71 -21.46 -19.05 25.96
C ASN A 71 -20.53 -17.85 26.24
N GLN A 72 -21.07 -16.70 26.63
CA GLN A 72 -20.29 -15.51 26.95
C GLN A 72 -19.54 -15.65 28.28
N GLU A 73 -20.15 -16.27 29.28
CA GLU A 73 -19.50 -16.53 30.57
C GLU A 73 -18.35 -17.53 30.41
N TYR A 74 -18.54 -18.59 29.62
CA TYR A 74 -17.48 -19.54 29.27
C TYR A 74 -16.28 -18.86 28.61
N LYS A 75 -16.53 -18.00 27.59
CA LYS A 75 -15.47 -17.24 26.92
C LYS A 75 -14.73 -16.28 27.85
N ILE A 76 -15.46 -15.64 28.78
CA ILE A 76 -14.84 -14.75 29.76
C ILE A 76 -13.89 -15.54 30.69
N LYS A 77 -14.31 -16.73 31.13
CA LYS A 77 -13.48 -17.60 31.96
C LYS A 77 -12.22 -18.04 31.23
N GLU A 78 -12.33 -18.47 29.97
CA GLU A 78 -11.20 -18.87 29.13
C GLU A 78 -10.18 -17.72 28.97
N VAL A 79 -10.68 -16.50 28.71
CA VAL A 79 -9.84 -15.29 28.61
C VAL A 79 -9.10 -14.99 29.92
N LEU A 80 -9.77 -15.12 31.07
CA LEU A 80 -9.14 -14.90 32.37
C LEU A 80 -8.07 -15.95 32.69
N GLU A 81 -8.34 -17.23 32.40
CA GLU A 81 -7.39 -18.33 32.59
C GLU A 81 -6.14 -18.14 31.73
N ALA A 82 -6.30 -17.79 30.44
CA ALA A 82 -5.19 -17.48 29.56
C ALA A 82 -4.37 -16.28 30.06
N ALA A 83 -5.02 -15.24 30.57
CA ALA A 83 -4.34 -14.06 31.11
C ALA A 83 -3.55 -14.38 32.40
N GLN A 84 -4.12 -15.19 33.29
CA GLN A 84 -3.44 -15.66 34.51
C GLN A 84 -2.22 -16.51 34.17
N TYR A 85 -2.34 -17.37 33.15
CA TYR A 85 -1.24 -18.17 32.67
C TYR A 85 -0.12 -17.32 32.05
N LEU A 86 -0.47 -16.37 31.17
CA LEU A 86 0.48 -15.37 30.64
C LEU A 86 1.24 -14.67 31.78
N TYR A 87 0.50 -14.13 32.76
CA TYR A 87 1.07 -13.44 33.92
C TYR A 87 2.07 -14.33 34.67
N LYS A 88 1.69 -15.57 35.00
CA LYS A 88 2.55 -16.52 35.71
C LYS A 88 3.85 -16.81 34.96
N THR A 89 3.80 -16.83 33.63
CA THR A 89 4.94 -17.19 32.78
C THR A 89 5.93 -16.04 32.60
N ILE A 90 5.46 -14.79 32.43
CA ILE A 90 6.34 -13.68 32.00
C ILE A 90 6.45 -12.51 32.98
N TRP A 91 5.68 -12.48 34.06
CA TRP A 91 5.73 -11.36 35.00
C TRP A 91 7.12 -11.23 35.63
N LYS A 92 7.76 -10.06 35.42
CA LYS A 92 9.15 -9.78 35.82
C LYS A 92 10.20 -10.72 35.20
N THR A 93 9.85 -11.46 34.16
CA THR A 93 10.82 -12.20 33.34
C THR A 93 11.49 -11.22 32.37
N PRO A 94 12.83 -11.19 32.26
CA PRO A 94 13.52 -10.32 31.29
C PRO A 94 13.00 -10.52 29.86
N PHE A 95 12.76 -9.43 29.14
CA PHE A 95 12.11 -9.48 27.82
C PHE A 95 12.95 -10.22 26.76
N ASP A 96 14.27 -10.15 26.87
CA ASP A 96 15.24 -10.88 26.04
C ASP A 96 15.17 -12.40 26.24
N GLN A 97 14.63 -12.88 27.36
CA GLN A 97 14.44 -14.32 27.61
C GLN A 97 13.17 -14.88 26.98
N ILE A 98 12.22 -14.03 26.58
CA ILE A 98 10.97 -14.49 25.97
C ILE A 98 11.00 -14.41 24.44
N VAL A 99 11.86 -13.56 23.86
CA VAL A 99 11.98 -13.40 22.40
C VAL A 99 13.05 -14.32 21.83
N GLU A 100 12.81 -14.81 20.62
CA GLU A 100 13.72 -15.66 19.88
C GLU A 100 14.53 -14.80 18.90
N PRO A 101 15.87 -14.86 18.90
CA PRO A 101 16.68 -14.20 17.88
C PRO A 101 16.56 -14.97 16.56
N PHE A 102 16.49 -14.24 15.47
CA PHE A 102 16.43 -14.75 14.11
C PHE A 102 17.43 -13.99 13.24
N HIS A 103 18.38 -14.71 12.65
CA HIS A 103 19.34 -14.12 11.73
C HIS A 103 18.89 -14.38 10.29
N ALA A 104 18.68 -13.32 9.51
CA ALA A 104 18.40 -13.35 8.08
C ALA A 104 19.72 -13.18 7.32
N PRO A 105 20.37 -14.28 6.87
CA PRO A 105 21.73 -14.21 6.31
C PRO A 105 21.78 -13.37 5.03
N GLU A 106 20.72 -13.43 4.21
CA GLU A 106 20.61 -12.67 2.96
C GLU A 106 20.54 -11.14 3.17
N LEU A 107 20.15 -10.71 4.37
CA LEU A 107 20.04 -9.29 4.72
C LEU A 107 21.19 -8.83 5.60
N GLU A 108 22.05 -9.75 6.07
CA GLU A 108 23.06 -9.51 7.11
C GLU A 108 22.46 -8.83 8.36
N LYS A 109 21.19 -9.17 8.68
CA LYS A 109 20.43 -8.55 9.75
C LYS A 109 19.85 -9.59 10.69
N SER A 110 19.74 -9.20 11.95
CA SER A 110 19.09 -10.01 12.99
C SER A 110 17.81 -9.31 13.45
N PHE A 111 16.78 -10.11 13.66
CA PHE A 111 15.48 -9.71 14.16
C PHE A 111 15.16 -10.51 15.42
N ASN A 112 14.27 -10.00 16.24
CA ASN A 112 13.68 -10.76 17.33
C ASN A 112 12.23 -11.07 16.98
N TYR A 113 11.71 -12.22 17.41
CA TYR A 113 10.32 -12.58 17.18
C TYR A 113 9.78 -13.53 18.26
N LEU A 114 8.47 -13.74 18.26
CA LEU A 114 7.83 -14.88 18.94
C LEU A 114 7.27 -15.83 17.90
N SER A 115 7.68 -17.10 17.96
CA SER A 115 7.17 -18.16 17.11
C SER A 115 5.69 -18.47 17.37
N THR A 116 5.05 -19.21 16.47
CA THR A 116 3.66 -19.69 16.67
C THR A 116 3.52 -20.51 17.94
N GLU A 117 4.51 -21.34 18.25
CA GLU A 117 4.55 -22.13 19.47
C GLU A 117 4.63 -21.23 20.70
N SER A 118 5.57 -20.27 20.73
CA SER A 118 5.71 -19.31 21.82
C SER A 118 4.41 -18.51 22.05
N LEU A 119 3.76 -18.03 20.98
CA LEU A 119 2.48 -17.31 21.09
C LEU A 119 1.34 -18.17 21.65
N SER A 120 1.26 -19.43 21.22
CA SER A 120 0.30 -20.41 21.74
C SER A 120 0.58 -20.74 23.22
N ASN A 121 1.85 -20.98 23.54
CA ASN A 121 2.34 -21.26 24.89
C ASN A 121 2.26 -20.06 25.84
N LEU A 122 1.93 -18.87 25.34
CA LEU A 122 1.64 -17.68 26.13
C LEU A 122 0.14 -17.37 26.20
N GLY A 123 -0.72 -18.14 25.51
CA GLY A 123 -2.17 -17.94 25.49
C GLY A 123 -2.62 -16.64 24.81
N LEU A 124 -1.77 -16.01 23.98
CA LEU A 124 -2.09 -14.69 23.41
C LEU A 124 -3.24 -14.74 22.42
N SER A 125 -3.46 -15.87 21.74
CA SER A 125 -4.58 -16.07 20.82
C SER A 125 -5.93 -15.93 21.52
N THR A 126 -6.06 -16.53 22.71
CA THR A 126 -7.25 -16.40 23.57
C THR A 126 -7.47 -14.95 24.03
N LEU A 127 -6.39 -14.17 24.16
CA LEU A 127 -6.45 -12.73 24.49
C LEU A 127 -6.75 -11.83 23.28
N GLY A 128 -6.95 -12.40 22.09
CA GLY A 128 -7.31 -11.67 20.88
C GLY A 128 -6.15 -11.41 19.92
N TYR A 129 -4.96 -11.98 20.16
CA TYR A 129 -3.87 -11.91 19.20
C TYR A 129 -4.09 -12.91 18.04
N GLY A 130 -4.51 -12.41 16.89
CA GLY A 130 -4.91 -13.25 15.75
C GLY A 130 -3.79 -13.70 14.80
N GLU A 131 -2.55 -13.22 15.00
CA GLU A 131 -1.45 -13.49 14.08
C GLU A 131 -0.63 -14.73 14.50
N ARG A 132 0.08 -15.35 13.56
CA ARG A 132 0.86 -16.57 13.82
C ARG A 132 2.25 -16.32 14.39
N VAL A 133 2.78 -15.12 14.20
CA VAL A 133 4.14 -14.72 14.57
C VAL A 133 4.12 -13.25 14.98
N LEU A 134 4.86 -12.90 16.04
CA LEU A 134 5.09 -11.52 16.44
C LEU A 134 6.53 -11.14 16.10
N LEU A 135 6.76 -10.50 14.95
CA LEU A 135 8.05 -9.88 14.64
C LEU A 135 8.23 -8.62 15.49
N ILE A 136 9.35 -8.53 16.20
CA ILE A 136 9.73 -7.35 16.99
C ILE A 136 10.43 -6.37 16.04
N ARG A 137 9.71 -5.31 15.70
CA ARG A 137 10.16 -4.28 14.76
C ARG A 137 10.98 -3.22 15.48
N LYS A 138 11.98 -2.65 14.82
CA LYS A 138 12.67 -1.45 15.31
C LYS A 138 11.69 -0.30 15.55
N GLU A 139 10.65 -0.22 14.71
CA GLU A 139 9.54 0.73 14.87
C GLU A 139 8.80 0.57 16.21
N TYR A 140 8.72 -0.65 16.76
CA TYR A 140 8.08 -0.88 18.06
C TYR A 140 8.94 -0.38 19.21
N ASP A 141 10.26 -0.56 19.14
CA ASP A 141 11.17 -0.04 20.15
C ASP A 141 11.12 1.50 20.18
N ILE A 142 11.19 2.14 18.99
CA ILE A 142 11.06 3.60 18.84
C ILE A 142 9.75 4.11 19.47
N ALA A 143 8.63 3.47 19.14
CA ALA A 143 7.34 3.87 19.67
C ALA A 143 7.24 3.61 21.18
N PHE A 144 7.81 2.51 21.70
CA PHE A 144 7.83 2.20 23.13
C PHE A 144 8.61 3.23 23.93
N ASP A 145 9.82 3.59 23.49
CA ASP A 145 10.67 4.56 24.19
C ASP A 145 9.98 5.92 24.30
N MET A 146 9.37 6.39 23.21
CA MET A 146 8.62 7.64 23.20
C MET A 146 7.37 7.57 24.10
N ILE A 147 6.63 6.47 24.08
CA ILE A 147 5.47 6.26 24.95
C ILE A 147 5.89 6.23 26.42
N GLU A 148 7.02 5.58 26.74
CA GLU A 148 7.59 5.52 28.06
C GLU A 148 7.96 6.91 28.59
N GLU A 149 8.73 7.67 27.81
CA GLU A 149 9.10 9.05 28.14
C GLU A 149 7.87 9.95 28.34
N ALA A 150 6.89 9.89 27.43
CA ALA A 150 5.65 10.66 27.54
C ALA A 150 4.83 10.25 28.78
N SER A 151 4.81 8.95 29.11
CA SER A 151 4.09 8.45 30.28
C SER A 151 4.69 8.89 31.62
N LEU A 152 6.01 9.14 31.65
CA LEU A 152 6.73 9.68 32.81
C LEU A 152 6.45 11.18 32.98
N LYS A 153 6.42 11.93 31.87
CA LYS A 153 6.13 13.39 31.85
C LYS A 153 4.65 13.74 31.94
N ARG A 154 3.74 12.76 32.01
CA ARG A 154 2.29 12.98 31.95
C ARG A 154 1.73 13.97 32.98
N ARG A 155 2.33 14.02 34.18
CA ARG A 155 1.91 14.95 35.25
C ARG A 155 2.28 16.41 34.95
N GLU A 156 3.35 16.63 34.19
CA GLU A 156 3.81 17.97 33.80
C GLU A 156 3.01 18.50 32.60
N ILE A 157 2.74 17.62 31.62
CA ILE A 157 2.18 18.01 30.32
C ILE A 157 0.65 17.87 30.30
N SER A 158 0.05 17.29 31.35
CA SER A 158 -1.38 16.95 31.40
C SER A 158 -1.84 16.11 30.19
N SER A 159 -0.94 15.27 29.65
CA SER A 159 -1.26 14.34 28.57
C SER A 159 -1.94 13.10 29.14
N GLY A 160 -3.14 12.83 28.64
CA GLY A 160 -3.96 11.71 29.10
C GLY A 160 -3.54 10.35 28.55
N GLY A 161 -2.66 10.33 27.55
CA GLY A 161 -2.32 9.13 26.81
C GLY A 161 -1.89 9.43 25.39
N ILE A 162 -1.79 8.38 24.59
CA ILE A 162 -1.31 8.44 23.21
C ILE A 162 -2.17 7.59 22.28
N ILE A 163 -2.38 8.11 21.08
CA ILE A 163 -3.05 7.44 19.98
C ILE A 163 -1.98 6.99 19.00
N VAL A 164 -1.92 5.68 18.76
CA VAL A 164 -1.02 5.06 17.79
C VAL A 164 -1.84 4.71 16.56
N SER A 165 -1.56 5.39 15.46
CA SER A 165 -2.25 5.24 14.18
C SER A 165 -1.31 4.93 13.03
N GLY A 166 -1.84 4.79 11.82
CA GLY A 166 -1.09 4.43 10.61
C GLY A 166 -1.81 3.42 9.74
N HIS A 167 -1.29 3.13 8.55
CA HIS A 167 -1.96 2.29 7.54
C HIS A 167 -2.48 0.93 8.10
N PRO A 168 -3.68 0.47 7.71
CA PRO A 168 -4.18 -0.87 8.08
C PRO A 168 -3.21 -2.00 7.68
N GLY A 169 -3.02 -2.98 8.56
CA GLY A 169 -2.14 -4.13 8.28
C GLY A 169 -0.65 -3.93 8.58
N ILE A 170 -0.22 -2.75 9.07
CA ILE A 170 1.18 -2.48 9.46
C ILE A 170 1.55 -2.97 10.88
N GLY A 171 0.75 -3.81 11.52
CA GLY A 171 1.12 -4.40 12.82
C GLY A 171 0.81 -3.56 14.07
N LYS A 172 -0.12 -2.59 14.02
CA LYS A 172 -0.53 -1.83 15.22
C LYS A 172 -1.07 -2.71 16.37
N THR A 173 -1.92 -3.69 16.06
CA THR A 173 -2.38 -4.67 17.06
C THR A 173 -1.19 -5.47 17.61
N CYS A 174 -0.24 -5.87 16.75
CA CYS A 174 1.00 -6.52 17.17
C CYS A 174 1.83 -5.64 18.12
N PHE A 175 1.93 -4.35 17.83
CA PHE A 175 2.58 -3.39 18.72
C PHE A 175 1.90 -3.32 20.09
N LEU A 176 0.56 -3.35 20.16
CA LEU A 176 -0.16 -3.33 21.43
C LEU A 176 0.16 -4.57 22.29
N PHE A 177 0.27 -5.75 21.69
CA PHE A 177 0.72 -6.96 22.41
C PHE A 177 2.21 -6.90 22.77
N TYR A 178 3.05 -6.31 21.93
CA TYR A 178 4.43 -6.00 22.29
C TYR A 178 4.51 -5.10 23.55
N LEU A 179 3.70 -4.04 23.64
CA LEU A 179 3.60 -3.18 24.83
C LEU A 179 3.14 -3.96 26.06
N LEU A 180 2.15 -4.85 25.91
CA LEU A 180 1.70 -5.73 26.99
C LEU A 180 2.87 -6.57 27.51
N LEU A 181 3.55 -7.31 26.63
CA LEU A 181 4.66 -8.18 27.01
C LEU A 181 5.79 -7.38 27.71
N ARG A 182 6.22 -6.26 27.14
CA ARG A 182 7.25 -5.37 27.74
C ARG A 182 6.83 -4.86 29.12
N SER A 183 5.56 -4.51 29.30
CA SER A 183 5.04 -4.02 30.57
C SER A 183 4.97 -5.12 31.63
N LEU A 184 4.58 -6.34 31.26
CA LEU A 184 4.57 -7.49 32.18
C LEU A 184 5.99 -7.92 32.57
N CYS A 185 6.92 -7.95 31.61
CA CYS A 185 8.34 -8.21 31.85
C CYS A 185 9.00 -7.19 32.79
N SER A 186 8.51 -5.95 32.81
CA SER A 186 8.96 -4.91 33.75
C SER A 186 8.18 -4.87 35.07
N GLY A 187 7.19 -5.76 35.26
CA GLY A 187 6.32 -5.78 36.44
C GLY A 187 5.45 -4.52 36.57
N ARG A 188 5.16 -3.85 35.46
CA ARG A 188 4.34 -2.63 35.40
C ARG A 188 2.86 -3.00 35.40
N PRO A 189 2.03 -2.38 36.27
CA PRO A 189 0.58 -2.54 36.20
C PRO A 189 0.06 -2.19 34.81
N THR A 190 -0.68 -3.10 34.21
CA THR A 190 -1.13 -2.97 32.82
C THR A 190 -2.58 -3.42 32.70
N ALA A 191 -3.43 -2.63 32.05
CA ALA A 191 -4.80 -2.97 31.77
C ALA A 191 -4.98 -3.20 30.26
N LEU A 192 -5.55 -4.34 29.87
CA LEU A 192 -5.83 -4.69 28.47
C LEU A 192 -7.34 -4.73 28.23
N GLN A 193 -7.84 -3.85 27.37
CA GLN A 193 -9.24 -3.89 26.95
C GLN A 193 -9.42 -4.87 25.78
N VAL A 194 -9.82 -6.10 26.10
CA VAL A 194 -10.05 -7.18 25.11
C VAL A 194 -11.37 -6.99 24.36
N ARG A 195 -12.41 -6.48 25.04
CA ARG A 195 -13.77 -6.30 24.49
C ARG A 195 -14.36 -4.95 24.91
N SER A 196 -15.52 -4.63 24.35
CA SER A 196 -16.27 -3.41 24.73
C SER A 196 -16.83 -3.46 26.17
N THR A 197 -16.97 -4.66 26.75
CA THR A 197 -17.67 -4.89 28.02
C THR A 197 -16.76 -5.08 29.23
N TYR A 198 -15.50 -5.49 29.04
CA TYR A 198 -14.57 -5.78 30.12
C TYR A 198 -13.11 -5.49 29.72
N TYR A 199 -12.24 -5.40 30.73
CA TYR A 199 -10.79 -5.34 30.58
C TYR A 199 -10.11 -6.23 31.64
N LEU A 200 -8.92 -6.71 31.31
CA LEU A 200 -8.03 -7.43 32.21
C LEU A 200 -7.09 -6.43 32.87
N LEU A 201 -6.84 -6.55 34.17
CA LEU A 201 -5.85 -5.77 34.91
C LEU A 201 -4.79 -6.72 35.46
N PHE A 202 -3.55 -6.51 35.03
CA PHE A 202 -2.36 -7.23 35.49
C PHE A 202 -1.66 -6.37 36.55
N GLU A 203 -1.51 -6.91 37.76
CA GLU A 203 -0.86 -6.27 38.92
C GLU A 203 0.10 -7.25 39.58
N ASP A 204 0.90 -6.79 40.54
CA ASP A 204 1.79 -7.66 41.33
C ASP A 204 1.09 -8.80 42.09
N THR A 205 -0.21 -8.63 42.37
CA THR A 205 -1.07 -9.65 43.01
C THR A 205 -1.68 -10.66 42.02
N GLY A 206 -1.48 -10.49 40.71
CA GLY A 206 -2.02 -11.36 39.68
C GLY A 206 -2.92 -10.64 38.67
N VAL A 207 -3.86 -11.38 38.07
CA VAL A 207 -4.76 -10.87 37.03
C VAL A 207 -6.19 -10.79 37.53
N LYS A 208 -6.83 -9.64 37.33
CA LYS A 208 -8.24 -9.39 37.68
C LYS A 208 -9.03 -9.01 36.43
N LEU A 209 -10.28 -9.44 36.39
CA LEU A 209 -11.22 -9.07 35.35
C LEU A 209 -12.17 -7.98 35.87
N TYR A 210 -12.30 -6.88 35.13
CA TYR A 210 -13.20 -5.79 35.47
C TYR A 210 -14.19 -5.53 34.35
N ASN A 211 -15.42 -5.17 34.73
CA ASN A 211 -16.37 -4.58 33.80
C ASN A 211 -15.88 -3.19 33.38
N HIS A 212 -16.08 -2.79 32.12
CA HIS A 212 -15.71 -1.49 31.58
C HIS A 212 -16.29 -0.25 32.30
N LYS A 213 -17.23 -0.46 33.25
CA LYS A 213 -17.83 0.58 34.11
C LYS A 213 -17.33 0.55 35.55
N SER A 214 -16.60 -0.48 35.96
CA SER A 214 -16.12 -0.68 37.32
C SER A 214 -14.60 -0.89 37.35
N GLY A 215 -14.07 -0.94 38.56
CA GLY A 215 -12.62 -0.94 38.80
C GLY A 215 -12.01 0.44 38.61
N SER A 216 -10.88 0.65 39.28
CA SER A 216 -9.98 1.77 39.06
C SER A 216 -8.60 1.17 38.95
N PRO A 217 -7.95 1.19 37.78
CA PRO A 217 -6.56 0.77 37.70
C PRO A 217 -5.70 1.61 38.66
N PRO A 218 -4.67 1.03 39.29
CA PRO A 218 -3.78 1.75 40.19
C PRO A 218 -2.99 2.83 39.46
N ASP A 219 -2.42 3.78 40.21
CA ASP A 219 -1.55 4.81 39.63
C ASP A 219 -0.33 4.19 38.93
N GLY A 220 0.05 4.76 37.79
CA GLY A 220 1.11 4.22 36.95
C GLY A 220 0.66 3.19 35.92
N THR A 221 -0.63 2.82 35.89
CA THR A 221 -1.11 1.77 34.98
C THR A 221 -1.09 2.23 33.52
N TRP A 222 -0.54 1.39 32.64
CA TRP A 222 -0.73 1.51 31.20
C TRP A 222 -2.03 0.84 30.78
N ALA A 223 -2.92 1.60 30.15
CA ALA A 223 -4.23 1.12 29.70
C ALA A 223 -4.23 0.95 28.18
N LEU A 224 -4.08 -0.30 27.72
CA LEU A 224 -3.93 -0.68 26.32
C LEU A 224 -5.30 -0.96 25.68
N VAL A 225 -5.59 -0.30 24.56
CA VAL A 225 -6.85 -0.44 23.82
C VAL A 225 -6.60 -0.59 22.33
N ASP A 226 -7.04 -1.71 21.74
CA ASP A 226 -7.10 -1.85 20.28
C ASP A 226 -8.46 -1.40 19.75
N SER A 227 -8.49 -0.24 19.10
CA SER A 227 -9.72 0.32 18.57
C SER A 227 -10.06 -0.29 17.20
N ASN A 228 -11.05 -1.17 17.19
CA ASN A 228 -11.54 -1.94 16.06
C ASN A 228 -13.04 -1.66 15.81
N GLU A 229 -13.78 -2.63 15.26
CA GLU A 229 -15.23 -2.48 15.01
C GLU A 229 -16.06 -2.61 16.28
N GLU A 230 -15.64 -3.44 17.24
CA GLU A 230 -16.33 -3.64 18.51
C GLU A 230 -15.97 -2.55 19.53
N VAL A 231 -14.70 -2.12 19.53
CA VAL A 231 -14.16 -1.11 20.44
C VAL A 231 -13.78 0.12 19.63
N THR A 232 -14.64 1.13 19.60
CA THR A 232 -14.34 2.36 18.83
C THR A 232 -13.48 3.35 19.59
N ILE A 233 -13.64 3.42 20.90
CA ILE A 233 -12.92 4.30 21.83
C ILE A 233 -12.56 3.55 23.13
N PRO A 234 -11.56 4.02 23.90
CA PRO A 234 -11.27 3.49 25.22
C PRO A 234 -12.48 3.48 26.15
N CYS A 235 -12.58 2.48 27.02
CA CYS A 235 -13.69 2.37 27.95
C CYS A 235 -13.77 3.55 28.95
N LYS A 236 -14.97 3.82 29.48
CA LYS A 236 -15.21 4.95 30.39
C LYS A 236 -14.31 4.92 31.63
N THR A 237 -13.97 3.74 32.16
CA THR A 237 -13.02 3.61 33.28
C THR A 237 -11.64 4.14 32.91
N PHE A 238 -11.09 3.77 31.75
CA PHE A 238 -9.80 4.29 31.28
C PHE A 238 -9.87 5.79 31.03
N LEU A 239 -10.94 6.27 30.37
CA LEU A 239 -11.15 7.68 30.11
C LEU A 239 -11.26 8.54 31.37
N ARG A 240 -11.79 8.00 32.48
CA ARG A 240 -11.90 8.69 33.78
C ARG A 240 -10.59 8.66 34.55
N SER A 241 -9.94 7.49 34.61
CA SER A 241 -8.66 7.29 35.30
C SER A 241 -7.54 8.13 34.66
N CYS A 242 -7.63 8.32 33.35
CA CYS A 242 -6.81 9.25 32.59
C CYS A 242 -6.95 10.70 33.08
N GLN A 243 -8.17 11.16 33.38
CA GLN A 243 -8.40 12.53 33.89
C GLN A 243 -7.79 12.74 35.27
N THR A 244 -7.76 11.69 36.09
CA THR A 244 -7.17 11.74 37.43
C THR A 244 -5.65 11.50 37.41
N GLY A 245 -5.05 11.31 36.22
CA GLY A 245 -3.61 11.07 36.05
C GLY A 245 -3.12 9.68 36.50
N THR A 246 -4.04 8.79 36.88
CA THR A 246 -3.71 7.46 37.42
C THR A 246 -3.34 6.47 36.32
N THR A 247 -3.95 6.60 35.14
CA THR A 247 -3.68 5.74 33.99
C THR A 247 -3.12 6.51 32.81
N TYR A 248 -2.16 5.92 32.09
CA TYR A 248 -1.72 6.38 30.79
C TYR A 248 -2.35 5.50 29.70
N VAL A 249 -3.23 6.06 28.88
CA VAL A 249 -3.99 5.28 27.88
C VAL A 249 -3.20 5.19 26.58
N VAL A 250 -2.95 3.98 26.09
CA VAL A 250 -2.37 3.73 24.76
C VAL A 250 -3.44 3.13 23.86
N GLN A 251 -3.91 3.91 22.89
CA GLN A 251 -4.94 3.49 21.95
C GLN A 251 -4.31 3.19 20.58
N THR A 252 -4.34 1.95 20.12
CA THR A 252 -4.07 1.66 18.70
C THR A 252 -5.35 1.82 17.90
N THR A 253 -5.28 2.44 16.72
CA THR A 253 -6.48 2.65 15.90
C THR A 253 -6.18 2.78 14.41
N SER A 254 -7.16 2.47 13.56
CA SER A 254 -7.09 2.87 12.15
C SER A 254 -7.06 4.40 12.05
N PRO A 255 -6.48 5.00 11.00
CA PRO A 255 -6.38 6.46 10.86
C PRO A 255 -7.72 7.21 10.75
N LYS A 256 -8.87 6.52 10.87
CA LYS A 256 -10.20 7.13 10.83
C LYS A 256 -10.31 8.17 11.93
N VAL A 257 -10.43 9.44 11.53
CA VAL A 257 -10.42 10.59 12.42
C VAL A 257 -11.47 10.47 13.52
N ASP A 258 -12.64 9.91 13.20
CA ASP A 258 -13.77 9.73 14.11
C ASP A 258 -13.43 8.85 15.33
N ARG A 259 -12.44 7.95 15.20
CA ARG A 259 -12.03 7.02 16.28
C ARG A 259 -11.22 7.68 17.38
N TRP A 260 -10.65 8.85 17.13
CA TRP A 260 -9.71 9.47 18.08
C TRP A 260 -9.85 10.98 18.21
N LYS A 261 -10.50 11.70 17.27
CA LYS A 261 -10.64 13.17 17.31
C LYS A 261 -11.31 13.67 18.58
N SER A 262 -12.40 13.03 18.99
CA SER A 262 -13.12 13.40 20.22
C SER A 262 -12.26 13.10 21.46
N TRP A 263 -11.64 11.92 21.52
CA TRP A 263 -10.71 11.54 22.58
C TRP A 263 -9.56 12.55 22.71
N ARG A 264 -8.82 12.81 21.63
CA ARG A 264 -7.72 13.79 21.56
C ARG A 264 -8.14 15.17 22.06
N LYS A 265 -9.27 15.69 21.57
CA LYS A 265 -9.76 17.03 21.93
C LYS A 265 -10.05 17.18 23.43
N HIS A 266 -10.63 16.16 24.07
CA HIS A 266 -11.07 16.26 25.47
C HIS A 266 -10.02 15.82 26.49
N ARG A 267 -8.94 15.19 26.02
CA ARG A 267 -7.98 14.45 26.88
C ARG A 267 -6.52 14.76 26.58
N ASN A 268 -6.28 15.71 25.67
CA ASN A 268 -4.95 16.13 25.25
C ASN A 268 -4.05 14.92 24.90
N ALA A 269 -4.63 13.94 24.20
CA ALA A 269 -3.89 12.73 23.85
C ALA A 269 -2.95 13.02 22.69
N ASP A 270 -1.71 12.55 22.82
CA ASP A 270 -0.72 12.66 21.75
C ASP A 270 -1.08 11.75 20.58
N LEU A 271 -0.58 12.09 19.38
CA LEU A 271 -0.81 11.30 18.18
C LEU A 271 0.54 10.84 17.63
N TYR A 272 0.63 9.54 17.35
CA TYR A 272 1.80 8.91 16.77
C TYR A 272 1.39 8.10 15.55
N PHE A 273 1.92 8.46 14.38
CA PHE A 273 1.79 7.66 13.17
C PHE A 273 2.95 6.67 13.04
N MET A 274 2.62 5.39 13.13
CA MET A 274 3.54 4.28 12.94
C MET A 274 3.91 4.13 11.47
N ASP A 275 5.18 3.89 11.18
CA ASP A 275 5.63 3.63 9.81
C ASP A 275 5.27 2.20 9.35
N TYR A 276 5.22 2.00 8.04
CA TYR A 276 4.94 0.71 7.43
C TYR A 276 6.10 -0.27 7.56
N PHE A 277 5.90 -1.53 7.15
CA PHE A 277 6.96 -2.53 7.15
C PHE A 277 7.99 -2.21 6.05
N SER A 278 9.26 -2.13 6.43
CA SER A 278 10.36 -2.12 5.47
C SER A 278 10.44 -3.45 4.71
N TRP A 279 11.10 -3.44 3.55
CA TRP A 279 11.35 -4.67 2.80
C TRP A 279 12.06 -5.72 3.65
N ASP A 280 13.08 -5.33 4.43
CA ASP A 280 13.83 -6.24 5.29
C ASP A 280 12.93 -6.95 6.32
N GLU A 281 11.96 -6.23 6.90
CA GLU A 281 11.00 -6.82 7.83
C GLU A 281 10.01 -7.76 7.12
N ILE A 282 9.57 -7.43 5.89
CA ILE A 282 8.73 -8.33 5.08
C ILE A 282 9.50 -9.57 4.64
N HIS A 283 10.76 -9.41 4.24
CA HIS A 283 11.66 -10.49 3.88
C HIS A 283 11.89 -11.42 5.08
N ALA A 284 12.10 -10.87 6.28
CA ALA A 284 12.21 -11.66 7.51
C ALA A 284 10.94 -12.50 7.79
N LEU A 285 9.74 -11.96 7.57
CA LEU A 285 8.48 -12.72 7.66
C LEU A 285 8.42 -13.85 6.61
N GLY A 286 9.00 -13.61 5.44
CA GLY A 286 9.13 -14.53 4.32
C GLY A 286 10.30 -15.50 4.38
N PHE A 287 11.21 -15.38 5.36
CA PHE A 287 12.51 -16.06 5.29
C PHE A 287 12.46 -17.57 5.52
N VAL A 288 13.22 -18.29 4.69
CA VAL A 288 13.35 -19.74 4.58
C VAL A 288 14.63 -20.24 5.24
N GLN A 289 14.53 -21.11 6.25
CA GLN A 289 15.70 -21.86 6.71
C GLN A 289 15.87 -23.12 5.85
N PHE A 290 17.01 -23.22 5.17
CA PHE A 290 17.38 -24.40 4.39
C PHE A 290 17.77 -25.55 5.34
N PHE A 291 16.91 -26.56 5.47
CA PHE A 291 17.32 -27.84 6.04
C PHE A 291 18.02 -28.66 4.97
N GLY A 292 19.35 -28.63 4.96
CA GLY A 292 20.14 -29.58 4.19
C GLY A 292 20.04 -30.96 4.83
N LEU A 293 19.22 -31.85 4.25
CA LEU A 293 19.37 -33.28 4.50
C LEU A 293 20.68 -33.73 3.84
N GLN A 294 21.75 -33.88 4.63
CA GLN A 294 22.95 -34.58 4.20
C GLN A 294 22.61 -36.06 4.02
N GLY A 295 22.15 -36.44 2.82
CA GLY A 295 21.71 -37.81 2.53
C GLY A 295 21.75 -38.17 1.05
N VAL A 296 22.94 -38.56 0.57
CA VAL A 296 23.27 -39.52 -0.52
C VAL A 296 22.78 -39.24 -1.97
N PHE A 297 21.82 -38.35 -2.25
CA PHE A 297 21.45 -38.01 -3.63
C PHE A 297 21.68 -36.53 -3.97
N SER A 298 22.54 -36.27 -4.94
CA SER A 298 23.01 -34.94 -5.39
C SER A 298 21.98 -34.08 -6.14
N PHE A 299 20.68 -34.33 -5.97
CA PHE A 299 19.62 -33.45 -6.47
C PHE A 299 19.01 -32.67 -5.30
N GLN A 300 19.63 -31.54 -4.96
CA GLN A 300 19.06 -30.57 -4.02
C GLN A 300 17.84 -29.91 -4.65
N LEU A 301 16.65 -30.49 -4.46
CA LEU A 301 15.40 -29.78 -4.74
C LEU A 301 15.22 -28.72 -3.65
N ARG A 302 15.73 -27.51 -3.93
CA ARG A 302 15.65 -26.33 -3.08
C ARG A 302 14.22 -25.79 -3.05
N ILE A 303 13.33 -26.42 -2.28
CA ILE A 303 12.01 -25.81 -2.03
C ILE A 303 12.15 -24.90 -0.81
N ALA A 304 12.26 -23.61 -1.10
CA ALA A 304 12.44 -22.59 -0.09
C ALA A 304 11.09 -22.33 0.62
N ARG A 305 10.95 -22.78 1.88
CA ARG A 305 9.75 -22.59 2.73
C ARG A 305 10.06 -21.79 4.00
N SER A 306 9.35 -20.68 4.22
CA SER A 306 9.66 -19.79 5.35
C SER A 306 9.54 -20.45 6.72
N THR A 307 10.49 -20.19 7.63
CA THR A 307 10.42 -20.69 9.01
C THR A 307 9.34 -19.98 9.81
N MET A 308 9.10 -18.69 9.58
CA MET A 308 8.10 -17.93 10.33
C MET A 308 6.67 -18.17 9.84
N LEU A 309 6.41 -18.01 8.53
CA LEU A 309 5.06 -18.02 7.94
C LEU A 309 4.88 -19.01 6.79
N ASN A 310 5.95 -19.69 6.37
CA ASN A 310 6.00 -20.59 5.21
C ASN A 310 5.54 -19.93 3.89
N LEU A 311 6.11 -18.77 3.57
CA LEU A 311 5.82 -17.99 2.36
C LEU A 311 7.02 -17.95 1.40
N SER A 312 6.76 -17.75 0.11
CA SER A 312 7.78 -17.48 -0.90
C SER A 312 8.28 -16.04 -0.77
N VAL A 313 9.58 -15.86 -0.51
CA VAL A 313 10.23 -14.53 -0.44
C VAL A 313 10.07 -13.79 -1.77
N GLU A 314 10.20 -14.50 -2.89
CA GLU A 314 10.08 -13.94 -4.22
C GLU A 314 8.66 -13.44 -4.50
N ASP A 315 7.64 -14.23 -4.13
CA ASP A 315 6.24 -13.78 -4.26
C ASP A 315 5.95 -12.58 -3.34
N LEU A 316 6.52 -12.58 -2.13
CA LEU A 316 6.41 -11.43 -1.22
C LEU A 316 7.08 -10.18 -1.80
N LYS A 317 8.23 -10.30 -2.46
CA LYS A 317 8.92 -9.18 -3.13
C LYS A 317 8.07 -8.63 -4.26
N ASN A 318 7.63 -9.51 -5.16
CA ASN A 318 6.78 -9.16 -6.29
C ASN A 318 5.47 -8.51 -5.82
N HIS A 319 4.87 -9.01 -4.74
CA HIS A 319 3.68 -8.40 -4.16
C HIS A 319 3.97 -7.10 -3.40
N TYR A 320 5.14 -6.94 -2.77
CA TYR A 320 5.55 -5.71 -2.11
C TYR A 320 5.71 -4.58 -3.14
N GLU A 321 6.39 -4.86 -4.24
CA GLU A 321 6.58 -3.92 -5.35
C GLU A 321 5.27 -3.63 -6.10
N LYS A 322 4.33 -4.59 -6.16
CA LYS A 322 3.03 -4.41 -6.80
C LYS A 322 2.01 -3.67 -5.92
N TRP A 323 1.83 -4.11 -4.68
CA TRP A 323 0.72 -3.69 -3.80
C TRP A 323 1.13 -2.78 -2.63
N GLY A 324 2.43 -2.64 -2.37
CA GLY A 324 2.98 -1.81 -1.30
C GLY A 324 3.19 -2.55 0.04
N PRO A 325 3.59 -1.82 1.08
CA PRO A 325 4.19 -2.37 2.31
C PRO A 325 3.19 -2.88 3.37
N SER A 326 1.95 -3.21 3.00
CA SER A 326 0.97 -3.73 3.96
C SER A 326 1.18 -5.23 4.20
N ALA A 327 1.90 -5.58 5.28
CA ALA A 327 2.22 -6.97 5.63
C ALA A 327 0.99 -7.89 5.58
N ARG A 328 -0.16 -7.44 6.10
CA ARG A 328 -1.42 -8.20 6.02
C ARG A 328 -1.87 -8.46 4.58
N THR A 329 -1.84 -7.45 3.72
CA THR A 329 -2.21 -7.62 2.30
C THR A 329 -1.26 -8.62 1.65
N LEU A 330 0.05 -8.43 1.82
CA LEU A 330 1.10 -9.28 1.26
C LEU A 330 0.93 -10.75 1.67
N ILE A 331 0.80 -11.01 2.98
CA ILE A 331 0.59 -12.36 3.52
C ILE A 331 -0.69 -12.99 2.92
N ASN A 332 -1.77 -12.23 2.80
CA ASN A 332 -3.03 -12.76 2.26
C ASN A 332 -2.96 -13.08 0.76
N VAL A 333 -2.33 -12.20 -0.04
CA VAL A 333 -2.18 -12.43 -1.49
C VAL A 333 -1.21 -13.58 -1.77
N THR A 334 -0.12 -13.71 -1.01
CA THR A 334 0.85 -14.81 -1.16
C THR A 334 0.25 -16.15 -0.74
N ARG A 335 -0.57 -16.19 0.33
CA ARG A 335 -1.18 -17.44 0.82
C ARG A 335 -2.31 -17.97 -0.04
N ASN A 336 -3.01 -17.10 -0.76
CA ASN A 336 -4.26 -17.46 -1.40
C ASN A 336 -4.40 -16.74 -2.76
N SER A 337 -4.17 -17.48 -3.84
CA SER A 337 -4.33 -16.98 -5.21
C SER A 337 -5.75 -16.49 -5.52
N ARG A 338 -6.79 -17.05 -4.89
CA ARG A 338 -8.17 -16.52 -5.02
C ARG A 338 -8.32 -15.16 -4.34
N TYR A 339 -7.61 -14.94 -3.23
CA TYR A 339 -7.57 -13.63 -2.57
C TYR A 339 -6.89 -12.61 -3.47
N LEU A 340 -5.80 -12.96 -4.18
CA LEU A 340 -5.15 -12.08 -5.15
C LEU A 340 -6.13 -11.59 -6.23
N VAL A 341 -6.88 -12.50 -6.86
CA VAL A 341 -7.88 -12.13 -7.89
C VAL A 341 -8.98 -11.23 -7.30
N THR A 342 -9.49 -11.57 -6.11
CA THR A 342 -10.52 -10.77 -5.44
C THR A 342 -9.98 -9.39 -5.04
N HIS A 343 -8.73 -9.32 -4.58
CA HIS A 343 -8.07 -8.08 -4.19
C HIS A 343 -7.88 -7.16 -5.40
N GLU A 344 -7.40 -7.70 -6.52
CA GLU A 344 -7.21 -6.95 -7.76
C GLU A 344 -8.53 -6.43 -8.32
N SER A 345 -9.58 -7.26 -8.37
CA SER A 345 -10.92 -6.85 -8.81
C SER A 345 -11.52 -5.74 -7.93
N LEU A 346 -11.42 -5.90 -6.60
CA LEU A 346 -11.90 -4.88 -5.66
C LEU A 346 -11.12 -3.57 -5.81
N LEU A 347 -9.80 -3.66 -6.00
CA LEU A 347 -8.96 -2.47 -6.17
C LEU A 347 -9.28 -1.73 -7.47
N GLN A 348 -9.55 -2.44 -8.57
CA GLN A 348 -10.03 -1.81 -9.81
C GLN A 348 -11.35 -1.06 -9.60
N GLY A 349 -12.28 -1.64 -8.82
CA GLY A 349 -13.53 -0.97 -8.43
C GLY A 349 -13.27 0.32 -7.64
N ILE A 350 -12.40 0.23 -6.63
CA ILE A 350 -11.99 1.37 -5.79
C ILE A 350 -11.33 2.46 -6.61
N VAL A 351 -10.40 2.11 -7.51
CA VAL A 351 -9.70 3.07 -8.37
C VAL A 351 -10.69 3.76 -9.33
N SER A 352 -11.65 3.01 -9.87
CA SER A 352 -12.71 3.57 -10.72
C SER A 352 -13.58 4.57 -9.96
N GLU A 353 -13.97 4.24 -8.72
CA GLU A 353 -14.72 5.14 -7.83
C GLU A 353 -13.90 6.38 -7.45
N PHE A 354 -12.65 6.18 -7.06
CA PHE A 354 -11.70 7.23 -6.71
C PHE A 354 -11.52 8.27 -7.83
N VAL A 355 -11.43 7.82 -9.08
CA VAL A 355 -11.36 8.70 -10.25
C VAL A 355 -12.70 9.37 -10.56
N LYS A 356 -13.85 8.73 -10.27
CA LYS A 356 -15.19 9.32 -10.49
C LYS A 356 -15.48 10.48 -9.55
N ASP A 357 -15.14 10.33 -8.28
CA ASP A 357 -15.49 11.28 -7.20
C ASP A 357 -14.25 11.75 -6.44
N PHE A 358 -13.18 12.07 -7.17
CA PHE A 358 -11.94 12.55 -6.54
C PHE A 358 -12.22 13.76 -5.65
N ASP A 359 -13.05 14.69 -6.10
CA ASP A 359 -13.45 15.89 -5.37
C ASP A 359 -14.16 15.58 -4.04
N GLY A 360 -15.11 14.63 -4.03
CA GLY A 360 -15.79 14.17 -2.81
C GLY A 360 -14.84 13.41 -1.86
N HIS A 361 -13.86 12.71 -2.42
CA HIS A 361 -12.83 12.02 -1.65
C HIS A 361 -11.75 12.97 -1.08
N THR A 362 -11.54 14.14 -1.68
CA THR A 362 -10.40 15.03 -1.38
C THR A 362 -10.72 16.27 -0.58
N LYS A 363 -11.97 16.78 -0.61
CA LYS A 363 -12.36 17.95 0.21
C LYS A 363 -12.18 17.73 1.71
N ASP A 364 -12.26 16.48 2.15
CA ASP A 364 -11.96 16.06 3.52
C ASP A 364 -10.69 15.22 3.64
N LEU A 365 -9.91 15.08 2.54
CA LEU A 365 -9.02 13.95 2.22
C LEU A 365 -8.75 13.02 3.38
N ASP A 366 -9.81 12.30 3.76
CA ASP A 366 -9.69 11.31 4.78
C ASP A 366 -9.09 10.17 3.99
N ALA A 367 -7.76 10.05 3.98
CA ALA A 367 -7.06 8.95 3.31
C ALA A 367 -7.65 7.58 3.71
N MET A 368 -8.45 7.55 4.79
CA MET A 368 -9.28 6.42 5.21
C MET A 368 -10.60 6.24 4.48
N ARG A 369 -11.23 7.31 3.97
CA ARG A 369 -12.30 7.29 2.98
C ARG A 369 -11.76 7.02 1.57
N VAL A 370 -10.58 7.54 1.22
CA VAL A 370 -9.89 7.33 -0.08
C VAL A 370 -9.38 5.88 -0.26
N CYS A 371 -9.88 4.94 0.55
CA CYS A 371 -9.55 3.54 0.56
C CYS A 371 -8.06 3.26 0.87
N HIS A 372 -7.83 2.79 2.09
CA HIS A 372 -6.57 2.20 2.57
C HIS A 372 -6.02 1.02 1.75
N ARG A 373 -6.59 0.70 0.58
CA ARG A 373 -6.06 -0.28 -0.37
C ARG A 373 -5.33 0.37 -1.54
N LEU A 374 -5.65 1.63 -1.85
CA LEU A 374 -4.99 2.41 -2.90
C LEU A 374 -3.92 3.32 -2.29
N VAL A 375 -4.19 3.88 -1.12
CA VAL A 375 -3.33 4.88 -0.46
C VAL A 375 -2.72 4.29 0.81
N THR A 376 -1.40 4.42 0.94
CA THR A 376 -0.65 4.15 2.18
C THR A 376 -0.57 5.40 3.03
N ILE A 377 -0.59 5.21 4.35
CA ILE A 377 -0.50 6.29 5.33
C ILE A 377 0.73 6.03 6.19
N ARG A 378 1.64 6.99 6.20
CA ARG A 378 2.91 6.94 6.93
C ARG A 378 3.16 8.24 7.69
N PRO A 379 4.08 8.29 8.66
CA PRO A 379 4.45 9.55 9.30
C PRO A 379 5.05 10.51 8.27
N LYS A 380 4.69 11.80 8.36
CA LYS A 380 5.25 12.85 7.49
C LYS A 380 6.74 13.07 7.74
N PHE A 381 7.18 12.84 8.97
CA PHE A 381 8.57 12.99 9.40
C PHE A 381 9.05 11.67 9.98
N LEU A 382 10.25 11.23 9.62
CA LEU A 382 10.83 9.99 10.17
C LEU A 382 11.30 10.15 11.62
N ASP A 383 11.57 11.39 12.03
CA ASP A 383 11.87 11.78 13.40
C ASP A 383 10.70 11.39 14.34
N PRO A 384 10.90 10.47 15.30
CA PRO A 384 9.87 9.95 16.19
C PRO A 384 9.08 11.03 16.92
N GLU A 385 9.74 12.11 17.34
CA GLU A 385 9.11 13.21 18.09
C GLU A 385 8.14 14.04 17.23
N LYS A 386 8.30 13.97 15.90
CA LYS A 386 7.50 14.75 14.94
C LYS A 386 6.41 13.91 14.25
N ARG A 387 6.15 12.68 14.71
CA ARG A 387 5.18 11.75 14.10
C ARG A 387 3.72 12.04 14.41
N GLY A 388 3.40 13.25 14.86
CA GLY A 388 2.02 13.72 15.03
C GLY A 388 1.29 14.06 13.72
N ALA A 389 2.01 14.11 12.60
CA ALA A 389 1.46 14.34 11.27
C ALA A 389 1.71 13.13 10.35
N SER A 390 0.77 12.86 9.46
CA SER A 390 0.88 11.81 8.44
C SER A 390 0.88 12.39 7.03
N ILE A 391 1.33 11.58 6.09
CA ILE A 391 1.17 11.79 4.65
C ILE A 391 0.52 10.53 4.07
N GLY A 392 -0.36 10.74 3.07
CA GLY A 392 -0.92 9.66 2.26
C GLY A 392 -0.17 9.58 0.94
N GLU A 393 0.11 8.40 0.40
CA GLU A 393 0.73 8.26 -0.93
C GLU A 393 0.20 7.02 -1.65
N ILE A 394 0.28 7.00 -2.98
CA ILE A 394 0.06 5.76 -3.74
C ILE A 394 1.41 5.03 -3.80
N PRO A 395 1.56 3.88 -3.09
CA PRO A 395 2.88 3.36 -2.71
C PRO A 395 3.70 2.76 -3.85
N THR A 396 3.08 2.43 -4.98
CA THR A 396 3.75 1.70 -6.06
C THR A 396 3.41 2.27 -7.43
N GLU A 397 4.32 2.10 -8.39
CA GLU A 397 4.10 2.42 -9.79
C GLU A 397 2.90 1.64 -10.35
N TYR A 398 2.74 0.36 -10.01
CA TYR A 398 1.60 -0.45 -10.44
C TYR A 398 0.26 0.18 -10.01
N LEU A 399 0.14 0.68 -8.78
CA LEU A 399 -1.08 1.32 -8.30
C LEU A 399 -1.32 2.68 -8.97
N ASN A 400 -0.28 3.48 -9.17
CA ASN A 400 -0.40 4.72 -9.94
C ASN A 400 -0.85 4.43 -11.39
N ASN A 401 -0.35 3.35 -11.98
CA ASN A 401 -0.75 2.89 -13.31
C ASN A 401 -2.22 2.46 -13.34
N LEU A 402 -2.76 1.82 -12.31
CA LEU A 402 -4.21 1.57 -12.22
C LEU A 402 -5.02 2.89 -12.25
N VAL A 403 -4.58 3.90 -11.50
CA VAL A 403 -5.23 5.22 -11.51
C VAL A 403 -5.15 5.85 -12.91
N LEU A 404 -3.99 5.78 -13.56
CA LEU A 404 -3.78 6.25 -14.93
C LEU A 404 -4.72 5.58 -15.95
N ASP A 405 -5.00 4.29 -15.81
CA ASP A 405 -5.96 3.63 -16.72
C ASP A 405 -7.40 4.06 -16.47
N ALA A 406 -7.78 4.22 -15.21
CA ALA A 406 -9.13 4.64 -14.86
C ALA A 406 -9.40 6.08 -15.31
N ILE A 407 -8.39 6.96 -15.23
CA ILE A 407 -8.49 8.33 -15.75
C ILE A 407 -8.37 8.37 -17.28
N GLY A 408 -7.56 7.50 -17.90
CA GLY A 408 -7.47 7.36 -19.35
C GLY A 408 -8.79 6.95 -20.02
N GLY A 409 -9.74 6.41 -19.26
CA GLY A 409 -11.11 6.13 -19.71
C GLY A 409 -12.08 7.33 -19.64
N ARG A 410 -11.61 8.52 -19.23
CA ARG A 410 -12.42 9.75 -19.09
C ARG A 410 -12.22 10.71 -20.27
N THR A 411 -13.02 11.78 -20.30
CA THR A 411 -12.83 12.90 -21.22
C THR A 411 -11.56 13.68 -20.85
N ALA A 412 -10.98 14.40 -21.83
CA ALA A 412 -9.79 15.23 -21.63
C ALA A 412 -9.99 16.26 -20.51
N GLU A 413 -11.15 16.93 -20.49
CA GLU A 413 -11.54 17.86 -19.42
C GLU A 413 -11.45 17.21 -18.03
N LYS A 414 -11.96 15.97 -17.88
CA LYS A 414 -11.93 15.25 -16.60
C LYS A 414 -10.55 14.73 -16.23
N GLN A 415 -9.74 14.34 -17.20
CA GLN A 415 -8.32 14.00 -16.98
C GLN A 415 -7.56 15.19 -16.42
N LEU A 416 -7.76 16.36 -17.02
CA LEU A 416 -7.13 17.59 -16.60
C LEU A 416 -7.61 18.06 -15.23
N GLU A 417 -8.92 18.05 -14.98
CA GLU A 417 -9.51 18.35 -13.68
C GLU A 417 -8.87 17.47 -12.59
N PHE A 418 -8.82 16.16 -12.82
CA PHE A 418 -8.21 15.21 -11.90
C PHE A 418 -6.72 15.47 -11.66
N PHE A 419 -5.94 15.71 -12.72
CA PHE A 419 -4.52 16.04 -12.62
C PHE A 419 -4.31 17.30 -11.77
N ASN A 420 -5.08 18.37 -12.02
CA ASN A 420 -5.01 19.61 -11.24
C ASN A 420 -5.35 19.37 -9.76
N LEU A 421 -6.35 18.54 -9.47
CA LEU A 421 -6.75 18.23 -8.11
C LEU A 421 -5.66 17.42 -7.38
N ILE A 422 -5.06 16.39 -8.00
CA ILE A 422 -3.94 15.63 -7.42
C ILE A 422 -2.71 16.52 -7.27
N ASN A 423 -2.35 17.30 -8.29
CA ASN A 423 -1.20 18.19 -8.24
C ASN A 423 -1.35 19.22 -7.13
N ASN A 424 -2.54 19.76 -6.87
CA ASN A 424 -2.73 20.72 -5.78
C ASN A 424 -2.80 20.06 -4.39
N HIS A 425 -2.89 18.74 -4.29
CA HIS A 425 -3.00 18.03 -3.03
C HIS A 425 -1.63 17.60 -2.48
N ALA A 426 -1.26 18.09 -1.29
CA ALA A 426 0.06 17.87 -0.68
C ALA A 426 0.47 16.38 -0.57
N SER A 427 -0.49 15.50 -0.22
CA SER A 427 -0.25 14.05 -0.12
C SER A 427 -0.02 13.38 -1.48
N PHE A 428 -0.59 13.92 -2.56
CA PHE A 428 -0.54 13.26 -3.88
C PHE A 428 0.47 13.90 -4.83
N LYS A 429 1.34 14.80 -4.35
CA LYS A 429 2.40 15.40 -5.17
C LYS A 429 3.28 14.36 -5.85
N GLY A 430 3.66 13.28 -5.17
CA GLY A 430 4.41 12.17 -5.77
C GLY A 430 3.65 11.50 -6.92
N SER A 431 2.37 11.19 -6.70
CA SER A 431 1.49 10.63 -7.74
C SER A 431 1.27 11.58 -8.91
N ALA A 432 1.11 12.89 -8.68
CA ALA A 432 1.01 13.89 -9.75
C ALA A 432 2.30 13.94 -10.58
N GLY A 433 3.47 13.90 -9.92
CA GLY A 433 4.76 13.84 -10.60
C GLY A 433 4.86 12.63 -11.51
N PHE A 434 4.52 11.44 -11.00
CA PHE A 434 4.50 10.20 -11.77
C PHE A 434 3.50 10.25 -12.95
N MET A 435 2.29 10.79 -12.74
CA MET A 435 1.31 10.93 -13.83
C MET A 435 1.82 11.88 -14.91
N PHE A 436 2.48 12.97 -14.51
CA PHE A 436 3.08 13.92 -15.44
C PHE A 436 4.24 13.31 -16.22
N GLU A 437 5.11 12.54 -15.55
CA GLU A 437 6.17 11.77 -16.19
C GLU A 437 5.62 10.83 -17.26
N MET A 438 4.58 10.05 -16.93
CA MET A 438 3.93 9.15 -17.88
C MET A 438 3.28 9.91 -19.05
N PHE A 439 2.73 11.11 -18.80
CA PHE A 439 2.18 11.97 -19.85
C PHE A 439 3.27 12.46 -20.82
N VAL A 440 4.40 12.97 -20.29
CA VAL A 440 5.58 13.37 -21.08
C VAL A 440 6.08 12.20 -21.91
N PHE A 441 6.18 11.02 -21.29
CA PHE A 441 6.65 9.82 -21.95
C PHE A 441 5.75 9.38 -23.12
N ALA A 442 4.43 9.41 -22.93
CA ALA A 442 3.48 9.07 -23.99
C ALA A 442 3.46 10.10 -25.12
N TRP A 443 3.65 11.37 -24.79
CA TRP A 443 3.80 12.42 -25.79
C TRP A 443 5.02 12.15 -26.68
N LEU A 444 6.19 11.89 -26.07
CA LEU A 444 7.44 11.62 -26.77
C LEU A 444 7.42 10.33 -27.60
N SER A 445 6.57 9.37 -27.23
CA SER A 445 6.46 8.06 -27.89
C SER A 445 5.36 7.98 -28.97
N SER A 446 4.60 9.05 -29.22
CA SER A 446 3.45 9.00 -30.14
C SER A 446 3.88 8.89 -31.62
N GLN A 447 3.41 7.90 -32.36
CA GLN A 447 3.70 7.78 -33.81
C GLN A 447 2.90 8.74 -34.71
N GLU A 448 1.77 9.25 -34.22
CA GLU A 448 0.76 9.91 -35.06
C GLU A 448 0.54 11.36 -34.64
N HIS A 449 1.60 12.06 -34.24
CA HIS A 449 1.44 13.50 -34.06
C HIS A 449 1.16 14.11 -35.43
N PRO A 450 -0.03 14.72 -35.68
CA PRO A 450 -0.47 15.06 -37.05
C PRO A 450 0.50 16.00 -37.79
N ASN A 451 1.30 16.75 -37.03
CA ASN A 451 2.29 17.67 -37.58
C ASN A 451 3.74 17.22 -37.34
N GLY A 452 3.97 16.13 -36.60
CA GLY A 452 5.32 15.71 -36.17
C GLY A 452 6.08 16.78 -35.38
N GLU A 453 5.39 17.78 -34.83
CA GLU A 453 6.00 18.91 -34.14
C GLU A 453 6.64 18.42 -32.84
N GLY A 454 7.95 18.65 -32.72
CA GLY A 454 8.68 18.37 -31.50
C GLY A 454 8.38 19.38 -30.38
N LEU A 455 8.96 19.16 -29.21
CA LEU A 455 8.78 20.04 -28.06
C LEU A 455 9.86 21.11 -28.04
N ASP A 456 9.48 22.35 -28.33
CA ASP A 456 10.41 23.47 -28.31
C ASP A 456 10.89 23.78 -26.90
N CYS A 457 12.21 23.89 -26.77
CA CYS A 457 12.89 24.08 -25.51
C CYS A 457 13.62 25.41 -25.48
N THR A 458 13.48 26.10 -24.35
CA THR A 458 14.19 27.34 -24.08
C THR A 458 15.50 27.02 -23.36
N PRO A 459 16.66 27.46 -23.89
CA PRO A 459 17.93 27.23 -23.24
C PRO A 459 18.04 28.04 -21.95
N VAL A 460 18.74 27.48 -20.96
CA VAL A 460 19.08 28.19 -19.72
C VAL A 460 20.14 29.27 -19.96
N ASP A 461 21.05 29.01 -20.91
CA ASP A 461 22.10 29.94 -21.33
C ASP A 461 21.69 30.63 -22.64
N SER A 462 21.77 31.96 -22.68
CA SER A 462 21.42 32.75 -23.87
C SER A 462 22.27 32.41 -25.09
N ASP A 463 23.47 31.86 -24.88
CA ASP A 463 24.39 31.50 -25.96
C ASP A 463 24.12 30.10 -26.53
N SER A 464 23.26 29.31 -25.88
CA SER A 464 22.91 27.97 -26.36
C SER A 464 21.89 28.04 -27.51
N PRO A 465 22.03 27.20 -28.55
CA PRO A 465 21.09 27.16 -29.66
C PRO A 465 19.72 26.66 -29.18
N SER A 466 18.66 27.05 -29.89
CA SER A 466 17.33 26.47 -29.69
C SER A 466 17.36 24.96 -29.85
N LEU A 467 16.63 24.25 -29.00
CA LEU A 467 16.49 22.80 -29.04
C LEU A 467 15.02 22.44 -29.21
N THR A 468 14.72 21.48 -30.08
CA THR A 468 13.38 20.91 -30.23
C THR A 468 13.50 19.41 -29.97
N ILE A 469 12.76 18.88 -29.00
CA ILE A 469 12.76 17.44 -28.71
C ILE A 469 11.88 16.73 -29.75
N PRO A 470 12.41 15.83 -30.57
CA PRO A 470 11.60 15.14 -31.56
C PRO A 470 10.69 14.10 -30.90
N VAL A 471 9.55 13.84 -31.55
CA VAL A 471 8.73 12.67 -31.24
C VAL A 471 9.38 11.44 -31.86
N CYS A 472 9.57 10.37 -31.08
CA CYS A 472 10.40 9.22 -31.47
C CYS A 472 9.62 8.03 -32.04
N GLY A 473 8.29 8.09 -32.07
CA GLY A 473 7.45 7.03 -32.64
C GLY A 473 7.56 5.66 -31.94
N GLY A 474 8.15 5.58 -30.76
CA GLY A 474 8.32 4.36 -30.00
C GLY A 474 9.39 4.51 -28.93
N TRP A 475 9.50 3.51 -28.06
CA TRP A 475 10.52 3.48 -27.01
C TRP A 475 11.02 2.07 -26.74
N SER A 476 12.24 2.00 -26.22
CA SER A 476 12.85 0.76 -25.72
C SER A 476 13.27 0.94 -24.26
N PRO A 477 13.17 -0.10 -23.42
CA PRO A 477 13.79 -0.05 -22.10
C PRO A 477 15.30 0.16 -22.26
N PHE A 478 15.90 0.99 -21.42
CA PHE A 478 17.35 1.13 -21.40
C PHE A 478 17.94 -0.16 -20.81
N THR A 479 18.42 -1.05 -21.68
CA THR A 479 19.17 -2.22 -21.25
C THR A 479 20.61 -1.79 -20.95
N SER A 480 21.26 -2.48 -20.01
CA SER A 480 22.65 -2.22 -19.66
C SER A 480 23.66 -2.57 -20.76
N ASN A 481 23.22 -3.08 -21.92
CA ASN A 481 24.11 -3.40 -23.03
C ASN A 481 24.17 -2.22 -24.03
N PRO A 482 25.24 -1.41 -24.00
CA PRO A 482 25.31 -0.17 -24.79
C PRO A 482 25.66 -0.42 -26.26
N GLU A 483 26.14 -1.62 -26.59
CA GLU A 483 26.54 -1.99 -27.96
C GLU A 483 25.35 -2.00 -28.91
N ASP A 484 24.16 -2.34 -28.40
CA ASP A 484 22.91 -2.41 -29.18
C ASP A 484 22.40 -1.03 -29.62
N LEU A 485 22.94 0.06 -29.05
CA LEU A 485 22.52 1.43 -29.36
C LEU A 485 22.95 1.93 -30.74
N GLY A 486 23.95 1.29 -31.35
CA GLY A 486 24.50 1.69 -32.65
C GLY A 486 23.57 1.45 -33.84
N ASP A 487 22.64 0.49 -33.70
CA ASP A 487 21.82 -0.02 -34.82
C ASP A 487 20.42 0.61 -34.88
N HIS A 488 20.07 1.48 -33.93
CA HIS A 488 18.75 2.13 -33.89
C HIS A 488 18.65 3.30 -34.88
N GLU A 489 17.57 3.34 -35.66
CA GLU A 489 17.21 4.50 -36.47
C GLU A 489 16.88 5.70 -35.56
N THR A 490 17.52 6.83 -35.79
CA THR A 490 17.25 8.08 -35.06
C THR A 490 16.12 8.87 -35.70
N PRO A 491 15.26 9.56 -34.92
CA PRO A 491 15.32 9.67 -33.47
C PRO A 491 14.71 8.44 -32.77
N PHE A 492 15.32 8.02 -31.66
CA PHE A 492 14.78 6.98 -30.80
C PHE A 492 14.78 7.39 -29.33
N CYS A 493 13.88 6.78 -28.57
CA CYS A 493 13.63 7.08 -27.16
C CYS A 493 13.89 5.84 -26.30
N LEU A 494 14.56 6.03 -25.16
CA LEU A 494 14.84 5.00 -24.16
C LEU A 494 14.23 5.40 -22.83
N LYS A 495 13.61 4.45 -22.12
CA LYS A 495 13.17 4.62 -20.73
C LYS A 495 14.16 3.95 -19.78
N PRO A 496 15.00 4.70 -19.06
CA PRO A 496 15.87 4.13 -18.03
C PRO A 496 15.07 3.67 -16.80
N ASP A 497 15.68 2.77 -16.02
CA ASP A 497 15.19 2.44 -14.68
C ASP A 497 15.56 3.58 -13.72
N ALA A 498 14.55 4.21 -13.12
CA ALA A 498 14.71 5.31 -12.18
C ALA A 498 15.56 4.93 -10.96
N LYS A 499 15.65 3.63 -10.58
CA LYS A 499 16.53 3.15 -9.51
C LYS A 499 18.01 3.20 -9.91
N THR A 500 18.30 3.04 -11.20
CA THR A 500 19.66 2.98 -11.74
C THR A 500 20.13 4.35 -12.26
N PHE A 501 19.23 5.14 -12.83
CA PHE A 501 19.54 6.45 -13.41
C PHE A 501 18.75 7.54 -12.68
N PRO A 502 19.16 7.91 -11.45
CA PRO A 502 18.47 8.98 -10.74
C PRO A 502 18.49 10.24 -11.60
N THR A 503 17.36 10.97 -11.70
CA THR A 503 17.17 12.21 -12.48
C THR A 503 16.68 12.04 -13.91
N ILE A 504 17.01 10.94 -14.56
CA ILE A 504 16.75 10.78 -16.00
C ILE A 504 15.49 9.92 -16.15
N ASP A 505 14.40 10.53 -16.62
CA ASP A 505 13.14 9.82 -16.84
C ASP A 505 13.07 9.28 -18.27
N VAL A 506 13.69 9.98 -19.22
CA VAL A 506 13.75 9.59 -20.65
C VAL A 506 15.10 9.98 -21.26
N ILE A 507 15.61 9.15 -22.15
CA ILE A 507 16.79 9.44 -22.98
C ILE A 507 16.38 9.43 -24.44
N ILE A 508 16.70 10.49 -25.17
CA ILE A 508 16.37 10.65 -26.59
C ILE A 508 17.67 10.82 -27.37
N CYS A 509 17.84 10.00 -28.39
CA CYS A 509 19.01 10.00 -29.24
C CYS A 509 18.63 10.48 -30.64
N THR A 510 19.27 11.54 -31.10
CA THR A 510 19.18 12.02 -32.49
C THR A 510 20.53 11.83 -33.19
N ASN A 511 20.67 12.29 -34.43
CA ASN A 511 21.97 12.31 -35.10
C ASN A 511 22.97 13.22 -34.37
N ASP A 512 22.50 14.37 -33.87
CA ASP A 512 23.37 15.44 -33.38
C ASP A 512 23.32 15.62 -31.86
N HIS A 513 22.30 15.06 -31.19
CA HIS A 513 22.05 15.29 -29.77
C HIS A 513 21.82 13.99 -29.01
N LEU A 514 22.33 13.97 -27.77
CA LEU A 514 21.89 13.07 -26.71
C LEU A 514 21.12 13.92 -25.70
N ILE A 515 19.80 13.73 -25.64
CA ILE A 515 18.90 14.54 -24.83
C ILE A 515 18.43 13.68 -23.66
N THR A 516 18.73 14.09 -22.45
CA THR A 516 18.14 13.53 -21.24
C THR A 516 16.96 14.39 -20.82
N VAL A 517 15.86 13.77 -20.41
CA VAL A 517 14.63 14.45 -20.01
C VAL A 517 14.34 14.15 -18.56
N GLN A 518 13.99 15.19 -17.82
CA GLN A 518 13.42 15.10 -16.49
C GLN A 518 12.05 15.76 -16.48
N ALA A 519 10.99 14.98 -16.24
CA ALA A 519 9.64 15.46 -16.07
C ALA A 519 9.42 15.89 -14.63
N THR A 520 9.00 17.14 -14.42
CA THR A 520 8.76 17.64 -13.06
C THR A 520 7.62 18.64 -12.97
N ILE A 521 6.84 18.51 -11.91
CA ILE A 521 5.78 19.47 -11.53
C ILE A 521 6.28 20.52 -10.53
N SER A 522 7.55 20.44 -10.14
CA SER A 522 8.17 21.33 -9.15
C SER A 522 9.01 22.39 -9.84
N GLY A 523 8.91 23.64 -9.39
CA GLY A 523 9.82 24.71 -9.84
C GLY A 523 11.24 24.57 -9.29
N THR A 524 11.47 23.64 -8.37
CA THR A 524 12.81 23.31 -7.87
C THR A 524 13.03 21.81 -7.96
N HIS A 525 14.06 21.41 -8.71
CA HIS A 525 14.46 20.01 -8.82
C HIS A 525 15.98 19.92 -8.92
N SER A 526 16.57 18.95 -8.21
CA SER A 526 17.98 18.64 -8.32
C SER A 526 18.19 17.63 -9.44
N ALA A 527 19.24 17.85 -10.24
CA ALA A 527 19.73 16.90 -11.21
C ALA A 527 20.97 16.24 -10.60
N ASN A 528 20.84 14.97 -10.18
CA ASN A 528 21.91 14.21 -9.55
C ASN A 528 23.00 13.89 -10.61
N PRO A 529 24.23 14.40 -10.44
CA PRO A 529 25.36 14.13 -11.34
C PRO A 529 25.61 12.63 -11.58
N GLU A 530 25.31 11.79 -10.59
CA GLU A 530 25.51 10.34 -10.65
C GLU A 530 24.77 9.70 -11.84
N GLY A 531 23.52 10.08 -12.09
CA GLY A 531 22.74 9.53 -13.22
C GLY A 531 23.36 9.86 -14.57
N PHE A 532 23.92 11.06 -14.72
CA PHE A 532 24.62 11.45 -15.94
C PHE A 532 25.96 10.74 -16.10
N ASN A 533 26.72 10.54 -15.02
CA ASN A 533 27.98 9.81 -15.05
C ASN A 533 27.76 8.33 -15.42
N LEU A 534 26.74 7.70 -14.84
CA LEU A 534 26.35 6.33 -15.19
C LEU A 534 25.96 6.21 -16.66
N LEU A 535 25.16 7.15 -17.17
CA LEU A 535 24.82 7.18 -18.59
C LEU A 535 26.05 7.43 -19.46
N PHE A 536 26.89 8.39 -19.09
CA PHE A 536 28.11 8.73 -19.82
C PHE A 536 29.06 7.55 -19.96
N ASN A 537 29.34 6.85 -18.85
CA ASN A 537 30.23 5.70 -18.81
C ASN A 537 29.60 4.45 -19.43
N GLY A 538 28.27 4.35 -19.42
CA GLY A 538 27.54 3.32 -20.13
C GLY A 538 27.67 3.46 -21.65
N LEU A 539 27.66 4.67 -22.21
CA LEU A 539 27.61 4.84 -23.67
C LEU A 539 28.97 4.65 -24.37
N PRO A 540 29.02 4.05 -25.58
CA PRO A 540 30.26 3.91 -26.34
C PRO A 540 30.91 5.27 -26.64
N ALA A 541 32.24 5.37 -26.51
CA ALA A 541 32.98 6.63 -26.71
C ALA A 541 32.66 7.31 -28.05
N LYS A 542 32.61 6.54 -29.14
CA LYS A 542 32.25 7.03 -30.47
C LYS A 542 30.81 7.59 -30.52
N PHE A 543 29.88 6.96 -29.80
CA PHE A 543 28.48 7.37 -29.75
C PHE A 543 28.31 8.69 -29.00
N ARG A 544 28.96 8.82 -27.82
CA ARG A 544 28.87 10.01 -26.97
C ARG A 544 29.69 11.20 -27.46
N ASN A 545 30.82 10.98 -28.14
CA ASN A 545 31.71 12.05 -28.58
C ASN A 545 31.21 12.81 -29.82
N ASN A 546 30.30 12.21 -30.59
CA ASN A 546 29.77 12.79 -31.82
C ASN A 546 28.48 13.60 -31.60
N ARG A 547 28.01 13.72 -30.36
CA ARG A 547 26.72 14.33 -30.04
C ARG A 547 26.87 15.43 -29.00
N THR A 548 26.03 16.44 -29.11
CA THR A 548 25.85 17.46 -28.09
C THR A 548 25.00 16.88 -26.95
N TRP A 549 25.46 17.05 -25.73
CA TRP A 549 24.74 16.61 -24.54
C TRP A 549 23.78 17.68 -24.07
N CYS A 550 22.50 17.33 -23.99
CA CYS A 550 21.43 18.20 -23.53
C CYS A 550 20.70 17.56 -22.35
N HIS A 551 20.30 18.39 -21.39
CA HIS A 551 19.37 18.01 -20.34
C HIS A 551 18.17 18.95 -20.38
N VAL A 552 16.97 18.38 -20.45
CA VAL A 552 15.73 19.14 -20.56
C VAL A 552 14.83 18.87 -19.37
N PHE A 553 14.46 19.94 -18.67
CA PHE A 553 13.36 19.91 -17.72
C PHE A 553 12.04 20.13 -18.44
N VAL A 554 11.19 19.11 -18.47
CA VAL A 554 9.81 19.24 -18.96
C VAL A 554 8.92 19.54 -17.76
N THR A 555 8.12 20.61 -17.83
CA THR A 555 7.26 21.04 -16.72
C THR A 555 5.81 21.24 -17.15
N ASP A 556 4.89 21.20 -16.18
CA ASP A 556 3.46 21.41 -16.42
C ASP A 556 3.09 22.90 -16.57
N LYS A 557 3.96 23.81 -16.10
CA LYS A 557 3.71 25.26 -16.05
C LYS A 557 4.96 26.07 -16.36
N GLU A 558 4.74 27.20 -17.02
CA GLU A 558 5.77 28.19 -17.37
C GLU A 558 6.57 28.69 -16.15
N GLU A 559 5.90 28.96 -15.04
CA GLU A 559 6.57 29.41 -13.80
C GLU A 559 7.60 28.38 -13.31
N SER A 560 7.26 27.08 -13.34
CA SER A 560 8.17 26.00 -12.94
C SER A 560 9.38 25.93 -13.87
N ALA A 561 9.18 26.06 -15.19
CA ALA A 561 10.26 26.10 -16.17
C ALA A 561 11.23 27.27 -15.90
N GLN A 562 10.69 28.48 -15.70
CA GLN A 562 11.49 29.69 -15.42
C GLN A 562 12.28 29.56 -14.11
N MET A 563 11.67 29.01 -13.06
CA MET A 563 12.37 28.76 -11.79
C MET A 563 13.55 27.79 -11.97
N LEU A 564 13.37 26.72 -12.76
CA LEU A 564 14.45 25.77 -13.06
C LEU A 564 15.55 26.40 -13.91
N GLN A 565 15.21 27.25 -14.89
CA GLN A 565 16.20 28.01 -15.66
C GLN A 565 17.05 28.88 -14.74
N HIS A 566 16.42 29.66 -13.86
CA HIS A 566 17.14 30.49 -12.89
C HIS A 566 18.00 29.69 -11.92
N HIS A 567 17.54 28.50 -11.52
CA HIS A 567 18.30 27.61 -10.64
C HIS A 567 19.57 27.09 -11.32
N TRP A 568 19.46 26.64 -12.57
CA TRP A 568 20.54 25.97 -13.31
C TRP A 568 21.47 26.89 -14.06
N ALA A 569 21.08 28.15 -14.32
CA ALA A 569 21.97 29.16 -14.91
C ALA A 569 23.24 29.40 -14.08
N ARG A 570 23.22 29.04 -12.79
CA ARG A 570 24.34 29.22 -11.86
C ARG A 570 25.21 27.96 -11.70
N LYS A 571 24.83 26.83 -12.27
CA LYS A 571 25.43 25.52 -12.01
C LYS A 571 25.51 24.68 -13.29
N PRO A 572 26.50 24.92 -14.16
CA PRO A 572 26.68 24.07 -15.33
C PRO A 572 26.94 22.63 -14.89
N ILE A 573 26.36 21.66 -15.60
CA ILE A 573 26.61 20.24 -15.37
C ILE A 573 27.78 19.85 -16.27
N THR A 574 28.88 19.42 -15.68
CA THR A 574 30.08 18.96 -16.39
C THR A 574 30.34 17.50 -16.08
N LEU A 575 30.61 16.72 -17.12
CA LEU A 575 31.05 15.34 -17.02
C LEU A 575 32.54 15.28 -17.35
N SER A 576 33.32 14.61 -16.52
CA SER A 576 34.71 14.28 -16.80
C SER A 576 34.81 12.79 -17.13
N ASP A 577 35.63 12.44 -18.11
CA ASP A 577 36.07 11.05 -18.26
C ASP A 577 36.92 10.60 -17.06
N GLU A 578 37.12 9.29 -16.94
CA GLU A 578 37.92 8.70 -15.84
C GLU A 578 39.36 9.23 -15.82
N ASP A 579 39.87 9.63 -16.99
CA ASP A 579 41.19 10.21 -17.17
C ASP A 579 41.24 11.72 -16.88
N GLY A 580 40.08 12.38 -16.73
CA GLY A 580 39.95 13.82 -16.48
C GLY A 580 40.39 14.73 -17.64
N GLU A 581 40.68 14.17 -18.80
CA GLU A 581 41.21 14.90 -19.96
C GLU A 581 40.10 15.61 -20.75
N LYS A 582 38.86 15.09 -20.72
CA LYS A 582 37.76 15.65 -21.49
C LYS A 582 36.57 16.02 -20.60
N ASN A 583 36.34 17.33 -20.48
CA ASN A 583 35.15 17.88 -19.86
C ASN A 583 34.04 18.07 -20.90
N ILE A 584 32.95 17.30 -20.78
CA ILE A 584 31.72 17.53 -21.55
C ILE A 584 30.80 18.43 -20.74
N VAL A 585 30.41 19.55 -21.32
CA VAL A 585 29.40 20.44 -20.75
C VAL A 585 28.03 19.98 -21.22
N ILE A 586 27.13 19.65 -20.29
CA ILE A 586 25.73 19.36 -20.62
C ILE A 586 24.97 20.70 -20.68
N ARG A 587 24.38 20.98 -21.85
CA ARG A 587 23.54 22.16 -22.03
C ARG A 587 22.18 21.91 -21.37
N VAL A 588 21.74 22.85 -20.55
CA VAL A 588 20.48 22.74 -19.82
C VAL A 588 19.41 23.56 -20.54
N TYR A 589 18.23 22.96 -20.64
CA TYR A 589 17.05 23.52 -21.26
C TYR A 589 15.83 23.30 -20.37
N SER A 590 14.77 24.04 -20.65
CA SER A 590 13.44 23.73 -20.12
C SER A 590 12.37 23.92 -21.17
N CYS A 591 11.27 23.21 -21.02
CA CYS A 591 10.08 23.37 -21.84
C CYS A 591 8.82 23.16 -21.00
N VAL A 592 7.71 23.68 -21.50
CA VAL A 592 6.39 23.51 -20.89
C VAL A 592 5.59 22.57 -21.75
N LEU A 593 5.25 21.42 -21.20
CA LEU A 593 4.26 20.52 -21.78
C LEU A 593 3.00 20.66 -20.94
N ASN A 594 2.19 21.67 -21.24
CA ASN A 594 0.96 21.92 -20.50
C ASN A 594 -0.12 20.93 -20.98
N PRO A 595 -0.60 20.01 -20.12
CA PRO A 595 -1.67 19.09 -20.49
C PRO A 595 -2.90 19.86 -21.01
N VAL A 596 -3.22 21.02 -20.43
CA VAL A 596 -4.36 21.88 -20.79
C VAL A 596 -4.28 22.38 -22.24
N ARG A 597 -3.15 22.97 -22.64
CA ARG A 597 -3.03 23.67 -23.93
C ARG A 597 -2.89 22.70 -25.10
N SER A 598 -2.36 21.50 -24.86
CA SER A 598 -2.38 20.44 -25.88
C SER A 598 -3.80 19.97 -26.22
N HIS A 599 -4.81 20.29 -25.40
CA HIS A 599 -6.20 19.86 -25.62
C HIS A 599 -7.03 20.83 -26.46
N GLU A 600 -6.81 22.16 -26.38
CA GLU A 600 -7.61 23.13 -27.14
C GLU A 600 -7.35 23.12 -28.67
N ALA A 601 -6.34 22.37 -29.13
CA ALA A 601 -5.85 22.44 -30.52
C ALA A 601 -6.37 21.34 -31.47
N GLN A 602 -7.07 20.28 -31.03
CA GLN A 602 -7.43 19.15 -31.92
C GLN A 602 -8.74 18.41 -31.55
N ASP A 603 -9.63 18.21 -32.54
CA ASP A 603 -10.89 17.42 -32.45
C ASP A 603 -10.70 15.89 -32.32
N ASP A 604 -9.46 15.35 -32.33
CA ASP A 604 -9.16 13.91 -32.21
C ASP A 604 -8.67 13.52 -30.80
N GLU A 605 -9.37 14.04 -29.80
CA GLU A 605 -8.98 14.11 -28.38
C GLU A 605 -8.82 12.75 -27.67
N GLN A 606 -9.36 11.67 -28.23
CA GLN A 606 -9.32 10.35 -27.58
C GLN A 606 -8.00 9.60 -27.83
N GLY A 607 -7.14 10.08 -28.73
CA GLY A 607 -5.94 9.38 -29.17
C GLY A 607 -4.85 9.20 -28.09
N LEU A 608 -4.43 10.29 -27.43
CA LEU A 608 -3.24 10.27 -26.56
C LEU A 608 -3.43 9.41 -25.29
N TRP A 609 -4.59 9.53 -24.64
CA TRP A 609 -4.90 8.72 -23.45
C TRP A 609 -5.24 7.26 -23.78
N ARG A 610 -5.82 7.00 -24.97
CA ARG A 610 -5.92 5.62 -25.48
C ARG A 610 -4.55 5.02 -25.77
N LYS A 611 -3.60 5.83 -26.26
CA LYS A 611 -2.21 5.41 -26.48
C LYS A 611 -1.50 5.15 -25.17
N LEU A 612 -1.66 6.00 -24.15
CA LEU A 612 -1.19 5.71 -22.79
C LEU A 612 -1.68 4.33 -22.33
N LYS A 613 -2.98 4.04 -22.52
CA LYS A 613 -3.57 2.74 -22.21
C LYS A 613 -2.99 1.59 -23.06
N GLN A 614 -2.68 1.82 -24.33
CA GLN A 614 -2.07 0.83 -25.22
C GLN A 614 -0.59 0.57 -24.86
N MET A 615 0.21 1.62 -24.76
CA MET A 615 1.61 1.56 -24.32
C MET A 615 1.73 0.84 -22.98
N ARG A 616 0.79 1.10 -22.06
CA ARG A 616 0.73 0.38 -20.79
C ARG A 616 0.46 -1.11 -20.97
N ARG A 617 -0.48 -1.50 -21.84
CA ARG A 617 -0.71 -2.93 -22.13
C ARG A 617 0.55 -3.60 -22.67
N GLU A 618 1.40 -2.86 -23.39
CA GLU A 618 2.68 -3.35 -23.87
C GLU A 618 3.74 -3.42 -22.77
N LEU A 619 3.86 -2.38 -21.91
CA LEU A 619 4.70 -2.36 -20.70
C LEU A 619 4.39 -3.56 -19.79
N MET A 620 3.13 -3.69 -19.38
CA MET A 620 2.67 -4.75 -18.49
C MET A 620 2.87 -6.13 -19.11
N ARG A 621 2.73 -6.30 -20.43
CA ARG A 621 3.02 -7.57 -21.11
C ARG A 621 4.51 -7.90 -21.10
N ARG A 622 5.40 -6.90 -21.18
CA ARG A 622 6.85 -7.10 -21.17
C ARG A 622 7.36 -7.39 -19.76
N GLU A 623 6.80 -6.75 -18.73
CA GLU A 623 7.19 -6.95 -17.32
C GLU A 623 6.58 -8.19 -16.66
N LEU A 624 5.37 -8.62 -17.06
CA LEU A 624 4.69 -9.80 -16.50
C LEU A 624 5.13 -11.13 -17.13
N ILE A 625 6.12 -11.14 -18.04
CA ILE A 625 6.75 -12.39 -18.49
C ILE A 625 7.95 -12.62 -17.58
N PRO A 626 7.85 -13.45 -16.52
CA PRO A 626 9.03 -13.86 -15.79
C PRO A 626 9.92 -14.63 -16.77
N MET A 627 11.14 -14.13 -16.99
CA MET A 627 12.19 -14.94 -17.58
C MET A 627 12.51 -16.06 -16.59
N GLY A 628 11.84 -17.20 -16.74
CA GLY A 628 12.20 -18.41 -16.01
C GLY A 628 13.66 -18.79 -16.32
N PRO A 629 14.36 -19.48 -15.40
CA PRO A 629 15.78 -19.82 -15.54
C PRO A 629 16.09 -20.79 -16.69
N THR A 630 15.08 -21.24 -17.44
CA THR A 630 15.24 -22.07 -18.64
C THR A 630 14.51 -21.39 -19.79
N GLY A 631 15.26 -20.75 -20.69
CA GLY A 631 14.74 -20.06 -21.87
C GLY A 631 14.04 -20.98 -22.87
N THR A 632 12.80 -21.35 -22.59
CA THR A 632 11.89 -21.99 -23.55
C THR A 632 10.61 -21.19 -23.64
N PHE A 633 10.49 -20.46 -24.75
CA PHE A 633 9.29 -19.76 -25.19
C PHE A 633 8.14 -20.78 -25.38
N GLN A 634 7.18 -20.83 -24.45
CA GLN A 634 5.87 -21.40 -24.73
C GLN A 634 4.86 -20.27 -24.96
N ARG A 635 4.40 -20.21 -26.20
CA ARG A 635 3.46 -19.27 -26.77
C ARG A 635 2.08 -19.47 -26.13
N TRP A 636 1.68 -18.60 -25.20
CA TRP A 636 0.29 -18.54 -24.72
C TRP A 636 -0.58 -17.83 -25.78
N THR A 637 -1.00 -18.58 -26.79
CA THR A 637 -2.10 -18.15 -27.68
C THR A 637 -3.44 -18.43 -27.01
N LYS A 638 -4.19 -17.36 -26.74
CA LYS A 638 -5.65 -17.25 -26.90
C LYS A 638 -6.48 -18.47 -26.42
N ILE A 639 -6.87 -18.47 -25.13
CA ILE A 639 -7.96 -19.34 -24.65
C ILE A 639 -9.28 -18.58 -24.86
N GLU A 640 -9.89 -18.81 -26.02
CA GLU A 640 -11.34 -18.69 -26.19
C GLU A 640 -11.96 -20.07 -25.91
N LEU A 641 -12.91 -20.10 -24.98
CA LEU A 641 -14.02 -21.07 -24.85
C LEU A 641 -13.79 -22.50 -25.39
N THR A 642 -13.60 -23.46 -24.49
CA THR A 642 -14.29 -24.74 -24.65
C THR A 642 -14.73 -25.28 -23.29
N PHE A 643 -16.04 -25.31 -23.14
CA PHE A 643 -16.81 -25.88 -22.06
C PHE A 643 -17.13 -27.31 -22.50
N MET A 644 -16.36 -28.32 -22.08
CA MET A 644 -16.78 -29.73 -22.07
C MET A 644 -15.67 -30.63 -21.53
N GLU A 645 -16.08 -31.66 -20.80
CA GLU A 645 -15.31 -32.85 -20.41
C GLU A 645 -14.30 -32.71 -19.26
N MET A 646 -14.82 -32.78 -18.03
CA MET A 646 -14.27 -33.71 -17.02
C MET A 646 -15.41 -34.29 -16.19
N SER A 647 -16.08 -35.29 -16.76
CA SER A 647 -16.77 -36.33 -16.01
C SER A 647 -15.84 -37.55 -15.97
N PHE A 648 -15.86 -38.26 -14.85
CA PHE A 648 -15.16 -39.52 -14.55
C PHE A 648 -13.71 -39.40 -14.04
N LEU A 649 -13.55 -39.40 -12.71
CA LEU A 649 -12.91 -40.49 -11.98
C LEU A 649 -12.98 -40.23 -10.47
N TYR A 650 -13.99 -40.81 -9.84
CA TYR A 650 -14.08 -41.17 -8.42
C TYR A 650 -14.70 -42.56 -8.43
N LEU A 651 -13.98 -43.62 -8.05
CA LEU A 651 -14.01 -44.26 -6.72
C LEU A 651 -13.21 -45.59 -6.82
N PRO A 652 -12.89 -46.27 -5.70
CA PRO A 652 -13.04 -45.87 -4.29
C PRO A 652 -11.73 -45.42 -3.65
#